data_AF-A0A9P0TLL5-F1
#
_entry.id   AF-A0A9P0TLL5-F1
#
_cell.length_a   1.000
_cell.length_b   1.000
_cell.length_c   1.000
_cell.angle_alpha   90.00
_cell.angle_beta   90.00
_cell.angle_gamma   90.00
#
_symmetry.space_group_name_H-M   'P 1'
#
loop_
_entity.id
_entity.type
_entity.pdbx_description
1 polymer ?
#
loop_
_entity_poly.entity_id
_entity_poly.type
_entity_poly.pdbx_seq_one_letter_code
_entity_poly.pdbx_strand_id
1 'polypeptide(L)'
;MDFTPELVALQGAILSVDNTHPFTKITARGGNEKKLEAIINALQEFLSAKQFDQNLNEIKKDLLRKFAFYLVLNADLEILQELVELDGVGSVIWTIPTIPKCLLNEILWKLNMRCSVEAYTIDNCSHKDVKESIEYCNEALLDTCKELVKEVSVEIYCAWSEFEEDDKSMQKTVGEICYKVQTFLRNIPTACEHPVISMLEQISCKPLDCVQIINEIDNQTLVQNIINDDEKIKWIRAILYRNDLCKDTVLIEQLTLNISVLNEEECSKLFKMCIAHITDALDVHEYVKLLMIEAFQQCSTEKKFELLDEYFKDSFNDNLETKNFSHMIIEIFNKLTMSSDTDMSEVLCVFLQNPKQVFTKVFHVAAENNQQTQMMVNVMEYLKQYRNNYYANETECCILTVTKELMESDMMKEKFLNYIMFLAKLKSADIIPSSKLFLLIIMPCLYDSLLNKNIIGIHMQCKLLLQGYTLNELVEYRAPLVAMLGQVLETVRWKITMFHTMSPLTLHYGIELLSSILDTYSEQIPEKEQSWLKVKLRNIDPLNLYYFRQLWNPPGDTFLEVITGVHIHKEMDVEQLTARLSKVLCSTTPEEWNQIWKDLKIFTKRHLYNIFHEAVLLIAMAESKHRTDETWSCLMYCFDNFIEMSRCHYLNKEMDENQTKDVVEKIILLENFVNEDIDVFSSKVLPIFTYMAENKDYSSMWNSLNHKIKNKTFSDFINKHIFGFH
;
A
#
# COMPACT_ATOMS: atom_id res chain seq x y z
N MET A 1 8.69 -53.35 11.34
CA MET A 1 8.28 -53.04 9.95
C MET A 1 7.02 -53.83 9.69
N ASP A 2 5.88 -53.18 9.45
CA ASP A 2 4.62 -53.89 9.20
C ASP A 2 4.54 -54.36 7.75
N PHE A 3 4.08 -55.60 7.51
CA PHE A 3 3.85 -56.14 6.16
C PHE A 3 2.63 -55.49 5.52
N THR A 4 2.86 -54.33 4.91
CA THR A 4 1.86 -53.63 4.10
C THR A 4 1.54 -54.40 2.81
N PRO A 5 0.34 -54.22 2.22
CA PRO A 5 0.00 -54.83 0.94
C PRO A 5 1.04 -54.59 -0.16
N GLU A 6 1.69 -53.42 -0.14
CA GLU A 6 2.70 -53.02 -1.09
C GLU A 6 4.04 -53.73 -0.85
N LEU A 7 4.44 -53.96 0.41
CA LEU A 7 5.63 -54.74 0.74
C LEU A 7 5.46 -56.22 0.37
N VAL A 8 4.26 -56.77 0.58
CA VAL A 8 3.91 -58.14 0.15
C VAL A 8 3.95 -58.25 -1.38
N ALA A 9 3.49 -57.23 -2.09
CA ALA A 9 3.57 -57.19 -3.56
C ALA A 9 5.02 -57.16 -4.06
N LEU A 10 5.91 -56.38 -3.40
CA LEU A 10 7.34 -56.37 -3.71
C LEU A 10 7.98 -57.74 -3.41
N GLN A 11 7.67 -58.33 -2.27
CA GLN A 11 8.12 -59.69 -1.93
C GLN A 11 7.74 -60.70 -3.02
N GLY A 12 6.49 -60.64 -3.50
CA GLY A 12 6.02 -61.47 -4.61
C GLY A 12 6.77 -61.23 -5.92
N ALA A 13 7.07 -59.97 -6.25
CA ALA A 13 7.88 -59.62 -7.42
C ALA A 13 9.29 -60.21 -7.33
N ILE A 14 9.93 -60.09 -6.17
CA ILE A 14 11.28 -60.62 -5.94
C ILE A 14 11.30 -62.15 -6.07
N LEU A 15 10.34 -62.84 -5.43
CA LEU A 15 10.22 -64.30 -5.54
C LEU A 15 9.99 -64.76 -6.99
N SER A 16 9.21 -64.00 -7.76
CA SER A 16 8.99 -64.28 -9.18
C SER A 16 10.27 -64.13 -10.00
N VAL A 17 11.08 -63.11 -9.70
CA VAL A 17 12.34 -62.83 -10.41
C VAL A 17 13.44 -63.81 -10.02
N ASP A 18 13.52 -64.23 -8.75
CA ASP A 18 14.47 -65.27 -8.33
C ASP A 18 14.18 -66.63 -8.99
N ASN A 19 12.89 -66.98 -9.17
CA ASN A 19 12.51 -68.21 -9.87
C ASN A 19 12.98 -68.26 -11.33
N THR A 20 13.01 -67.11 -12.02
CA THR A 20 13.49 -67.01 -13.41
C THR A 20 15.00 -66.80 -13.48
N HIS A 21 15.57 -66.06 -12.53
CA HIS A 21 16.98 -65.73 -12.42
C HIS A 21 17.47 -65.91 -10.98
N PRO A 22 17.89 -67.14 -10.59
CA PRO A 22 18.25 -67.44 -9.20
C PRO A 22 19.37 -66.54 -8.68
N PHE A 23 19.10 -65.82 -7.60
CA PHE A 23 20.02 -64.87 -6.96
C PHE A 23 21.27 -65.57 -6.45
N THR A 24 21.13 -66.82 -5.98
CA THR A 24 22.24 -67.68 -5.55
C THR A 24 23.29 -67.96 -6.64
N LYS A 25 22.96 -67.75 -7.93
CA LYS A 25 23.89 -67.94 -9.05
C LYS A 25 24.60 -66.65 -9.48
N ILE A 26 24.30 -65.53 -8.84
CA ILE A 26 24.92 -64.24 -9.14
C ILE A 26 26.14 -64.09 -8.25
N THR A 27 27.30 -63.93 -8.88
CA THR A 27 28.57 -63.71 -8.18
C THR A 27 29.17 -62.38 -8.64
N ALA A 28 30.08 -61.82 -7.82
CA ALA A 28 30.81 -60.59 -8.15
C ALA A 28 31.87 -60.77 -9.27
N ARG A 29 31.95 -61.95 -9.88
CA ARG A 29 32.83 -62.23 -11.03
C ARG A 29 32.07 -61.93 -12.33
N GLY A 30 32.76 -61.40 -13.34
CA GLY A 30 32.16 -61.00 -14.63
C GLY A 30 31.42 -62.12 -15.35
N GLY A 31 30.47 -61.77 -16.23
CA GLY A 31 29.64 -62.70 -17.01
C GLY A 31 28.17 -62.80 -16.55
N ASN A 32 27.75 -62.00 -15.56
CA ASN A 32 26.36 -61.95 -15.06
C ASN A 32 25.59 -60.70 -15.52
N GLU A 33 26.17 -59.86 -16.37
CA GLU A 33 25.65 -58.54 -16.75
C GLU A 33 24.24 -58.64 -17.35
N LYS A 34 24.02 -59.59 -18.26
CA LYS A 34 22.69 -59.82 -18.87
C LYS A 34 21.63 -60.30 -17.87
N LYS A 35 22.04 -61.05 -16.84
CA LYS A 35 21.12 -61.52 -15.80
C LYS A 35 20.77 -60.39 -14.84
N LEU A 36 21.77 -59.59 -14.45
CA LEU A 36 21.58 -58.40 -13.63
C LEU A 36 20.62 -57.42 -14.32
N GLU A 37 20.82 -57.16 -15.60
CA GLU A 37 19.95 -56.30 -16.40
C GLU A 37 18.50 -56.84 -16.46
N ALA A 38 18.33 -58.15 -16.68
CA ALA A 38 17.00 -58.76 -16.69
C ALA A 38 16.28 -58.65 -15.33
N ILE A 39 17.00 -58.86 -14.22
CA ILE A 39 16.47 -58.72 -12.85
C ILE A 39 16.06 -57.28 -12.57
N ILE A 40 16.91 -56.31 -12.92
CA ILE A 40 16.67 -54.89 -12.70
C ILE A 40 15.48 -54.42 -13.53
N ASN A 41 15.39 -54.80 -14.80
CA ASN A 41 14.27 -54.44 -15.67
C ASN A 41 12.95 -55.00 -15.14
N ALA A 42 12.91 -56.24 -14.65
CA ALA A 42 11.70 -56.82 -14.07
C ALA A 42 11.25 -56.10 -12.79
N LEU A 43 12.19 -55.68 -11.94
CA LEU A 43 11.87 -54.89 -10.74
C LEU A 43 11.50 -53.44 -11.09
N GLN A 44 12.11 -52.85 -12.11
CA GLN A 44 11.76 -51.54 -12.64
C GLN A 44 10.33 -51.55 -13.19
N GLU A 45 9.94 -52.57 -13.96
CA GLU A 45 8.57 -52.73 -14.46
C GLU A 45 7.55 -52.80 -13.32
N PHE A 46 7.86 -53.52 -12.22
CA PHE A 46 7.02 -53.54 -11.04
C PHE A 46 6.86 -52.15 -10.42
N LEU A 47 7.97 -51.42 -10.25
CA LEU A 47 7.95 -50.07 -9.66
C LEU A 47 7.19 -49.08 -10.54
N SER A 48 7.39 -49.11 -11.85
CA SER A 48 6.67 -48.29 -12.83
C SER A 48 5.17 -48.63 -12.87
N ALA A 49 4.79 -49.91 -12.84
CA ALA A 49 3.39 -50.33 -12.77
C ALA A 49 2.68 -49.83 -11.49
N LYS A 50 3.44 -49.62 -10.42
CA LYS A 50 2.97 -49.04 -9.16
C LYS A 50 3.22 -47.52 -9.05
N GLN A 51 3.66 -46.88 -10.13
CA GLN A 51 3.93 -45.44 -10.24
C GLN A 51 4.95 -44.93 -9.20
N PHE A 52 6.07 -45.63 -9.06
CA PHE A 52 7.22 -45.20 -8.24
C PHE A 52 8.33 -44.48 -9.05
N ASP A 53 8.08 -44.17 -10.33
CA ASP A 53 9.07 -43.67 -11.29
C ASP A 53 8.97 -42.17 -11.62
N GLN A 54 7.86 -41.47 -11.32
CA GLN A 54 7.68 -40.04 -11.61
C GLN A 54 6.90 -39.29 -10.50
N ASN A 55 7.36 -38.09 -10.14
CA ASN A 55 6.74 -37.15 -9.17
C ASN A 55 6.24 -37.83 -7.87
N LEU A 56 7.16 -38.44 -7.13
CA LEU A 56 6.87 -39.12 -5.85
C LEU A 56 6.36 -38.11 -4.80
N ASN A 57 5.13 -38.32 -4.32
CA ASN A 57 4.67 -37.68 -3.10
C ASN A 57 5.38 -38.26 -1.86
N GLU A 58 5.33 -37.56 -0.72
CA GLU A 58 6.04 -37.96 0.51
C GLU A 58 5.67 -39.38 0.99
N ILE A 59 4.42 -39.82 0.78
CA ILE A 59 3.96 -41.17 1.15
C ILE A 59 4.67 -42.24 0.32
N LYS A 60 4.79 -42.05 -1.01
CA LYS A 60 5.48 -42.99 -1.88
C LYS A 60 6.99 -42.98 -1.67
N LYS A 61 7.59 -41.84 -1.30
CA LYS A 61 9.00 -41.78 -0.87
C LYS A 61 9.24 -42.61 0.38
N ASP A 62 8.38 -42.50 1.40
CA ASP A 62 8.48 -43.30 2.63
C ASP A 62 8.31 -44.81 2.36
N LEU A 63 7.44 -45.17 1.42
CA LEU A 63 7.26 -46.57 1.04
C LEU A 63 8.47 -47.12 0.26
N LEU A 64 9.05 -46.32 -0.64
CA LEU A 64 10.29 -46.67 -1.35
C LEU A 64 11.48 -46.82 -0.39
N ARG A 65 11.53 -46.05 0.71
CA ARG A 65 12.48 -46.23 1.82
C ARG A 65 12.33 -47.60 2.49
N LYS A 66 11.09 -47.97 2.81
CA LYS A 66 10.78 -49.27 3.41
C LYS A 66 11.17 -50.41 2.48
N PHE A 67 10.98 -50.27 1.17
CA PHE A 67 11.43 -51.24 0.17
C PHE A 67 12.95 -51.39 0.15
N ALA A 68 13.69 -50.28 0.11
CA ALA A 68 15.15 -50.30 0.15
C ALA A 68 15.67 -50.97 1.43
N PHE A 69 15.09 -50.63 2.58
CA PHE A 69 15.49 -51.21 3.86
C PHE A 69 15.15 -52.71 3.95
N TYR A 70 14.00 -53.12 3.44
CA TYR A 70 13.60 -54.54 3.38
C TYR A 70 14.54 -55.39 2.51
N LEU A 71 15.02 -54.84 1.39
CA LEU A 71 16.04 -55.48 0.54
C LEU A 71 17.37 -55.66 1.29
N VAL A 72 17.79 -54.65 2.07
CA VAL A 72 19.00 -54.71 2.90
C VAL A 72 18.86 -55.78 3.98
N LEU A 73 17.71 -55.87 4.65
CA LEU A 73 17.43 -56.89 5.68
C LEU A 73 17.40 -58.33 5.14
N ASN A 74 17.37 -58.51 3.83
CA ASN A 74 17.39 -59.81 3.18
C ASN A 74 18.62 -60.02 2.28
N ALA A 75 19.65 -59.19 2.47
CA ALA A 75 20.89 -59.30 1.73
C ALA A 75 21.89 -60.26 2.40
N ASP A 76 22.94 -60.61 1.67
CA ASP A 76 24.07 -61.39 2.18
C ASP A 76 24.99 -60.51 3.05
N LEU A 77 24.58 -60.21 4.28
CA LEU A 77 25.31 -59.37 5.25
C LEU A 77 25.51 -60.15 6.56
N GLU A 78 26.76 -60.21 7.04
CA GLU A 78 27.12 -60.97 8.26
C GLU A 78 26.37 -60.47 9.50
N ILE A 79 26.19 -59.15 9.63
CA ILE A 79 25.47 -58.52 10.76
C ILE A 79 24.02 -58.99 10.90
N LEU A 80 23.38 -59.49 9.83
CA LEU A 80 22.01 -59.98 9.91
C LEU A 80 21.91 -61.28 10.72
N GLN A 81 22.99 -62.06 10.84
CA GLN A 81 23.00 -63.27 11.68
C GLN A 81 22.80 -62.93 13.16
N GLU A 82 23.39 -61.82 13.61
CA GLU A 82 23.24 -61.30 14.96
C GLU A 82 21.87 -60.64 15.17
N LEU A 83 21.38 -59.93 14.15
CA LEU A 83 20.09 -59.21 14.22
C LEU A 83 18.86 -60.13 14.23
N VAL A 84 18.96 -61.35 13.68
CA VAL A 84 17.86 -62.34 13.72
C VAL A 84 17.53 -62.78 15.15
N GLU A 85 18.49 -62.70 16.08
CA GLU A 85 18.27 -63.05 17.48
C GLU A 85 17.43 -62.00 18.25
N LEU A 86 17.19 -60.82 17.66
CA LEU A 86 16.37 -59.78 18.25
C LEU A 86 14.87 -60.05 18.06
N ASP A 87 14.12 -59.91 19.15
CA ASP A 87 12.68 -60.21 19.19
C ASP A 87 11.90 -59.39 18.14
N GLY A 88 11.16 -60.09 17.29
CA GLY A 88 10.37 -59.50 16.20
C GLY A 88 11.13 -59.20 14.90
N VAL A 89 12.46 -59.21 14.87
CA VAL A 89 13.27 -58.91 13.68
C VAL A 89 13.38 -60.12 12.74
N GLY A 90 13.49 -61.33 13.30
CA GLY A 90 13.51 -62.57 12.50
C GLY A 90 12.27 -62.78 11.62
N SER A 91 11.17 -62.05 11.86
CA SER A 91 9.97 -62.10 11.02
C SER A 91 10.09 -61.36 9.68
N VAL A 92 11.16 -60.59 9.48
CA VAL A 92 11.39 -59.73 8.30
C VAL A 92 12.69 -60.08 7.55
N ILE A 93 13.62 -60.77 8.22
CA ILE A 93 14.87 -61.28 7.64
C ILE A 93 14.63 -62.68 7.05
N TRP A 94 15.27 -62.99 5.93
CA TRP A 94 15.14 -64.26 5.19
C TRP A 94 13.73 -64.60 4.73
N THR A 95 12.89 -63.59 4.54
CA THR A 95 11.53 -63.72 4.00
C THR A 95 11.52 -63.70 2.45
N ILE A 96 12.65 -63.39 1.84
CA ILE A 96 12.93 -63.54 0.39
C ILE A 96 14.29 -64.24 0.20
N PRO A 97 14.59 -64.73 -1.02
CA PRO A 97 15.90 -65.29 -1.35
C PRO A 97 17.01 -64.28 -1.03
N THR A 98 18.09 -64.77 -0.40
CA THR A 98 19.21 -63.92 0.02
C THR A 98 19.80 -63.18 -1.19
N ILE A 99 19.82 -61.86 -1.11
CA ILE A 99 20.31 -61.00 -2.19
C ILE A 99 21.83 -60.84 -2.07
N PRO A 100 22.64 -61.30 -3.03
CA PRO A 100 24.08 -61.09 -3.00
C PRO A 100 24.44 -59.61 -2.99
N LYS A 101 25.52 -59.24 -2.30
CA LYS A 101 25.97 -57.83 -2.18
C LYS A 101 26.08 -57.10 -3.52
N CYS A 102 26.56 -57.77 -4.56
CA CYS A 102 26.66 -57.19 -5.91
C CYS A 102 25.30 -56.90 -6.55
N LEU A 103 24.31 -57.80 -6.39
CA LEU A 103 22.96 -57.57 -6.90
C LEU A 103 22.27 -56.46 -6.12
N LEU A 104 22.43 -56.41 -4.79
CA LEU A 104 21.86 -55.36 -3.95
C LEU A 104 22.32 -53.97 -4.41
N ASN A 105 23.62 -53.80 -4.66
CA ASN A 105 24.17 -52.53 -5.12
C ASN A 105 23.59 -52.08 -6.47
N GLU A 106 23.44 -53.02 -7.41
CA GLU A 106 22.87 -52.75 -8.71
C GLU A 106 21.38 -52.38 -8.62
N ILE A 107 20.60 -53.06 -7.78
CA ILE A 107 19.19 -52.75 -7.52
C ILE A 107 19.07 -51.33 -6.93
N LEU A 108 19.85 -51.02 -5.89
CA LEU A 108 19.81 -49.70 -5.24
C LEU A 108 20.29 -48.57 -6.17
N TRP A 109 21.33 -48.82 -6.99
CA TRP A 109 21.87 -47.85 -7.95
C TRP A 109 20.86 -47.60 -9.08
N LYS A 110 20.44 -48.65 -9.80
CA LYS A 110 19.69 -48.50 -11.05
C LYS A 110 18.21 -48.22 -10.86
N LEU A 111 17.61 -48.66 -9.75
CA LEU A 111 16.22 -48.33 -9.42
C LEU A 111 16.07 -47.00 -8.65
N ASN A 112 17.15 -46.20 -8.57
CA ASN A 112 17.19 -44.90 -7.89
C ASN A 112 16.66 -44.92 -6.45
N MET A 113 16.88 -46.01 -5.71
CA MET A 113 16.50 -46.12 -4.29
C MET A 113 17.47 -45.39 -3.35
N ARG A 114 18.32 -44.51 -3.90
CA ARG A 114 19.37 -43.76 -3.20
C ARG A 114 18.88 -42.56 -2.42
N CYS A 115 18.07 -41.71 -3.05
CA CYS A 115 17.50 -40.51 -2.40
C CYS A 115 16.59 -40.87 -1.21
N SER A 116 16.19 -42.14 -1.10
CA SER A 116 15.45 -42.69 0.02
C SER A 116 16.32 -42.85 1.28
N VAL A 117 17.63 -43.03 1.14
CA VAL A 117 18.57 -43.22 2.28
C VAL A 117 19.14 -41.89 2.78
N GLU A 118 18.66 -40.75 2.27
CA GLU A 118 19.05 -39.43 2.77
C GLU A 118 18.58 -39.22 4.22
N ALA A 119 19.58 -39.30 5.10
CA ALA A 119 19.69 -38.74 6.43
C ALA A 119 18.65 -39.15 7.49
N TYR A 120 18.81 -40.35 8.06
CA TYR A 120 19.08 -40.30 9.49
C TYR A 120 20.46 -39.65 9.61
N THR A 121 20.52 -38.39 10.05
CA THR A 121 21.79 -37.86 10.55
C THR A 121 22.23 -38.79 11.67
N ILE A 122 23.33 -39.49 11.44
CA ILE A 122 23.93 -40.48 12.36
C ILE A 122 24.27 -39.83 13.71
N ASP A 123 24.33 -38.50 13.76
CA ASP A 123 24.42 -37.70 14.99
C ASP A 123 23.30 -37.99 16.01
N ASN A 124 22.17 -38.57 15.58
CA ASN A 124 21.08 -38.98 16.46
C ASN A 124 21.13 -40.46 16.91
N CYS A 125 22.14 -41.23 16.50
CA CYS A 125 22.30 -42.61 16.96
C CYS A 125 22.90 -42.64 18.37
N SER A 126 22.09 -42.93 19.38
CA SER A 126 22.51 -43.05 20.78
C SER A 126 23.21 -44.37 21.12
N HIS A 127 23.31 -45.30 20.17
CA HIS A 127 23.92 -46.62 20.40
C HIS A 127 25.43 -46.57 20.16
N LYS A 128 26.18 -46.73 21.26
CA LYS A 128 27.65 -46.63 21.29
C LYS A 128 28.33 -47.60 20.29
N ASP A 129 27.84 -48.83 20.19
CA ASP A 129 28.47 -49.89 19.38
C ASP A 129 28.36 -49.61 17.87
N VAL A 130 27.27 -48.97 17.44
CA VAL A 130 27.07 -48.56 16.05
C VAL A 130 28.00 -47.41 15.68
N LYS A 131 28.19 -46.46 16.61
CA LYS A 131 29.11 -45.35 16.42
C LYS A 131 30.56 -45.84 16.32
N GLU A 132 30.98 -46.75 17.18
CA GLU A 132 32.31 -47.38 17.13
C GLU A 132 32.52 -48.17 15.82
N SER A 133 31.49 -48.89 15.35
CA SER A 133 31.56 -49.63 14.08
C SER A 133 31.70 -48.71 12.85
N ILE A 134 31.04 -47.55 12.88
CA ILE A 134 31.13 -46.54 11.80
C ILE A 134 32.49 -45.84 11.83
N GLU A 135 32.98 -45.50 13.02
CA GLU A 135 34.33 -44.95 13.19
C GLU A 135 35.39 -45.91 12.63
N TYR A 136 35.27 -47.21 12.93
CA TYR A 136 36.13 -48.25 12.37
C TYR A 136 36.03 -48.35 10.83
N CYS A 137 34.83 -48.30 10.27
CA CYS A 137 34.64 -48.32 8.81
C CYS A 137 35.26 -47.08 8.13
N ASN A 138 35.10 -45.91 8.73
CA ASN A 138 35.69 -44.66 8.23
C ASN A 138 37.21 -44.73 8.27
N GLU A 139 37.79 -45.22 9.36
CA GLU A 139 39.23 -45.43 9.50
C GLU A 139 39.75 -46.43 8.45
N ALA A 140 39.07 -47.55 8.25
CA ALA A 140 39.44 -48.55 7.24
C ALA A 140 39.39 -48.02 5.80
N LEU A 141 38.41 -47.15 5.47
CA LEU A 141 38.33 -46.49 4.17
C LEU A 141 39.46 -45.47 3.98
N LEU A 142 39.77 -44.68 5.00
CA LEU A 142 40.88 -43.74 4.98
C LEU A 142 42.23 -44.47 4.87
N ASP A 143 42.38 -45.62 5.51
CA ASP A 143 43.54 -46.50 5.39
C ASP A 143 43.67 -47.12 4.01
N THR A 144 42.56 -47.54 3.40
CA THR A 144 42.56 -48.04 2.02
C THR A 144 42.97 -46.94 1.04
N CYS A 145 42.45 -45.72 1.22
CA CYS A 145 42.86 -44.55 0.44
C CYS A 145 44.35 -44.23 0.64
N LYS A 146 44.86 -44.34 1.87
CA LYS A 146 46.29 -44.19 2.18
C LYS A 146 47.15 -45.21 1.43
N GLU A 147 46.77 -46.49 1.39
CA GLU A 147 47.51 -47.50 0.63
C GLU A 147 47.49 -47.23 -0.88
N LEU A 148 46.35 -46.79 -1.43
CA LEU A 148 46.29 -46.40 -2.85
C LEU A 148 47.19 -45.20 -3.17
N VAL A 149 47.22 -44.18 -2.30
CA VAL A 149 48.07 -43.00 -2.50
C VAL A 149 49.56 -43.36 -2.36
N LYS A 150 49.92 -44.33 -1.50
CA LYS A 150 51.31 -44.83 -1.40
C LYS A 150 51.82 -45.48 -2.68
N GLU A 151 50.95 -46.06 -3.49
CA GLU A 151 51.33 -46.67 -4.77
C GLU A 151 51.69 -45.62 -5.84
N VAL A 152 51.33 -44.34 -5.63
CA VAL A 152 51.67 -43.25 -6.54
C VAL A 152 53.12 -42.84 -6.32
N SER A 153 54.02 -43.42 -7.12
CA SER A 153 55.41 -42.97 -7.19
C SER A 153 55.55 -41.66 -7.97
N VAL A 154 56.68 -40.98 -7.81
CA VAL A 154 57.01 -39.78 -8.62
C VAL A 154 56.99 -40.09 -10.12
N GLU A 155 57.42 -41.29 -10.51
CA GLU A 155 57.40 -41.74 -11.91
C GLU A 155 55.98 -41.87 -12.45
N ILE A 156 55.04 -42.42 -11.66
CA ILE A 156 53.62 -42.53 -12.02
C ILE A 156 52.99 -41.13 -12.12
N TYR A 157 53.25 -40.26 -11.14
CA TYR A 157 52.72 -38.90 -11.13
C TYR A 157 53.23 -38.06 -12.31
N CYS A 158 54.50 -38.20 -12.69
CA CYS A 158 55.05 -37.53 -13.87
C CYS A 158 54.47 -38.13 -15.17
N ALA A 159 54.30 -39.45 -15.25
CA ALA A 159 53.70 -40.10 -16.41
C ALA A 159 52.26 -39.62 -16.66
N TRP A 160 51.49 -39.30 -15.61
CA TRP A 160 50.14 -38.72 -15.76
C TRP A 160 50.11 -37.36 -16.48
N SER A 161 51.24 -36.67 -16.63
CA SER A 161 51.32 -35.46 -17.44
C SER A 161 51.23 -35.72 -18.95
N GLU A 162 51.52 -36.95 -19.37
CA GLU A 162 51.57 -37.38 -20.78
C GLU A 162 50.25 -38.03 -21.26
N PHE A 163 49.32 -38.32 -20.34
CA PHE A 163 48.00 -38.88 -20.67
C PHE A 163 46.94 -37.78 -20.58
N GLU A 164 46.29 -37.47 -21.69
CA GLU A 164 45.23 -36.46 -21.76
C GLU A 164 43.85 -37.12 -21.95
N GLU A 165 42.88 -36.64 -21.18
CA GLU A 165 41.46 -36.97 -21.28
C GLU A 165 40.68 -35.63 -21.20
N ASP A 166 39.86 -35.33 -22.21
CA ASP A 166 39.13 -34.05 -22.35
C ASP A 166 40.01 -32.78 -22.24
N ASP A 167 41.08 -32.69 -23.05
CA ASP A 167 42.03 -31.55 -23.10
C ASP A 167 42.70 -31.21 -21.74
N LYS A 168 42.67 -32.13 -20.77
CA LYS A 168 43.37 -32.02 -19.49
C LYS A 168 44.24 -33.25 -19.27
N SER A 169 45.45 -33.04 -18.76
CA SER A 169 46.29 -34.16 -18.34
C SER A 169 45.65 -34.89 -17.15
N MET A 170 45.82 -36.21 -17.07
CA MET A 170 45.40 -37.01 -15.90
C MET A 170 46.02 -36.46 -14.63
N GLN A 171 47.23 -35.90 -14.69
CA GLN A 171 47.89 -35.27 -13.56
C GLN A 171 47.07 -34.09 -13.01
N LYS A 172 46.47 -33.29 -13.89
CA LYS A 172 45.59 -32.19 -13.51
C LYS A 172 44.25 -32.71 -12.98
N THR A 173 43.63 -33.66 -13.68
CA THR A 173 42.32 -34.21 -13.30
C THR A 173 42.37 -34.92 -11.94
N VAL A 174 43.32 -35.83 -11.75
CA VAL A 174 43.53 -36.54 -10.47
C VAL A 174 43.97 -35.57 -9.38
N GLY A 175 44.86 -34.62 -9.70
CA GLY A 175 45.31 -33.61 -8.74
C GLY A 175 44.18 -32.71 -8.22
N GLU A 176 43.25 -32.27 -9.08
CA GLU A 176 42.09 -31.47 -8.70
C GLU A 176 41.11 -32.28 -7.83
N ILE A 177 40.94 -33.57 -8.10
CA ILE A 177 40.13 -34.48 -7.27
C ILE A 177 40.78 -34.65 -5.89
N CYS A 178 42.09 -34.90 -5.83
CA CYS A 178 42.85 -35.01 -4.58
C CYS A 178 42.74 -33.73 -3.74
N TYR A 179 42.81 -32.55 -4.36
CA TYR A 179 42.61 -31.26 -3.69
C TYR A 179 41.21 -31.14 -3.06
N LYS A 180 40.16 -31.52 -3.80
CA LYS A 180 38.77 -31.50 -3.29
C LYS A 180 38.59 -32.45 -2.10
N VAL A 181 39.08 -33.68 -2.22
CA VAL A 181 39.00 -34.71 -1.16
C VAL A 181 39.76 -34.26 0.08
N GLN A 182 40.99 -33.78 -0.08
CA GLN A 182 41.80 -33.24 1.02
C GLN A 182 41.09 -32.07 1.73
N THR A 183 40.56 -31.11 0.98
CA THR A 183 39.88 -29.93 1.54
C THR A 183 38.62 -30.34 2.33
N PHE A 184 37.88 -31.31 1.81
CA PHE A 184 36.71 -31.88 2.49
C PHE A 184 37.11 -32.59 3.79
N LEU A 185 38.12 -33.47 3.75
CA LEU A 185 38.59 -34.23 4.92
C LEU A 185 39.18 -33.32 6.02
N ARG A 186 39.82 -32.20 5.66
CA ARG A 186 40.32 -31.21 6.65
C ARG A 186 39.21 -30.56 7.47
N ASN A 187 37.99 -30.48 6.95
CA ASN A 187 36.84 -29.92 7.66
C ASN A 187 36.14 -30.94 8.59
N ILE A 188 36.59 -32.19 8.62
CA ILE A 188 36.02 -33.26 9.46
C ILE A 188 36.96 -33.50 10.66
N PRO A 189 36.51 -33.23 11.91
CA PRO A 189 37.37 -33.31 13.10
C PRO A 189 38.03 -34.68 13.34
N THR A 190 37.38 -35.78 12.96
CA THR A 190 37.89 -37.14 13.14
C THR A 190 38.83 -37.59 12.03
N ALA A 191 38.78 -36.95 10.86
CA ALA A 191 39.61 -37.32 9.71
C ALA A 191 40.79 -36.36 9.49
N CYS A 192 40.75 -35.15 10.06
CA CYS A 192 41.73 -34.09 9.81
C CYS A 192 43.16 -34.43 10.26
N GLU A 193 43.32 -35.36 11.21
CA GLU A 193 44.61 -35.85 11.69
C GLU A 193 45.10 -37.12 10.96
N HIS A 194 44.29 -37.69 10.06
CA HIS A 194 44.64 -38.93 9.37
C HIS A 194 45.80 -38.72 8.37
N PRO A 195 46.83 -39.60 8.34
CA PRO A 195 48.02 -39.41 7.50
C PRO A 195 47.74 -39.18 6.01
N VAL A 196 46.64 -39.75 5.49
CA VAL A 196 46.23 -39.64 4.08
C VAL A 196 46.10 -38.19 3.61
N ILE A 197 45.74 -37.25 4.48
CA ILE A 197 45.58 -35.83 4.11
C ILE A 197 46.91 -35.24 3.65
N SER A 198 47.98 -35.51 4.39
CA SER A 198 49.33 -35.04 4.03
C SER A 198 49.84 -35.68 2.74
N MET A 199 49.41 -36.92 2.45
CA MET A 199 49.81 -37.65 1.24
C MET A 199 49.03 -37.16 0.02
N LEU A 200 47.72 -36.90 0.17
CA LEU A 200 46.89 -36.28 -0.87
C LEU A 200 47.38 -34.88 -1.23
N GLU A 201 47.88 -34.11 -0.25
CA GLU A 201 48.43 -32.78 -0.48
C GLU A 201 49.64 -32.81 -1.44
N GLN A 202 50.48 -33.84 -1.37
CA GLN A 202 51.66 -33.99 -2.24
C GLN A 202 51.33 -34.23 -3.72
N ILE A 203 50.15 -34.78 -4.00
CA ILE A 203 49.68 -35.07 -5.37
C ILE A 203 48.55 -34.13 -5.80
N SER A 204 48.14 -33.20 -4.94
CA SER A 204 47.04 -32.28 -5.19
C SER A 204 47.45 -31.14 -6.12
N CYS A 205 46.55 -30.81 -7.05
CA CYS A 205 46.63 -29.61 -7.89
C CYS A 205 45.44 -28.73 -7.54
N LYS A 206 45.69 -27.50 -7.08
CA LYS A 206 44.61 -26.56 -6.81
C LYS A 206 43.89 -26.21 -8.11
N PRO A 207 42.58 -26.44 -8.26
CA PRO A 207 41.83 -26.02 -9.44
C PRO A 207 41.88 -24.50 -9.59
N LEU A 208 41.94 -24.02 -10.83
CA LEU A 208 41.77 -22.59 -11.15
C LEU A 208 40.38 -22.16 -10.70
N ASP A 209 40.29 -21.10 -9.88
CA ASP A 209 39.03 -20.58 -9.38
C ASP A 209 38.23 -19.97 -10.55
N CYS A 210 36.94 -20.28 -10.68
CA CYS A 210 36.08 -19.69 -11.70
C CYS A 210 36.16 -18.16 -11.68
N VAL A 211 36.31 -17.55 -10.50
CA VAL A 211 36.50 -16.10 -10.31
C VAL A 211 37.78 -15.58 -10.97
N GLN A 212 38.85 -16.36 -11.00
CA GLN A 212 40.11 -15.99 -11.65
C GLN A 212 39.99 -16.10 -13.18
N ILE A 213 39.36 -17.18 -13.67
CA ILE A 213 39.11 -17.39 -15.10
C ILE A 213 38.27 -16.23 -15.69
N ILE A 214 37.23 -15.79 -14.99
CA ILE A 214 36.32 -14.74 -15.45
C ILE A 214 36.99 -13.37 -15.52
N ASN A 215 37.90 -13.07 -14.59
CA ASN A 215 38.63 -11.81 -14.56
C ASN A 215 39.83 -11.81 -15.54
N GLU A 216 40.30 -12.97 -16.00
CA GLU A 216 41.38 -13.12 -16.99
C GLU A 216 40.88 -13.15 -18.45
N ILE A 217 39.62 -13.55 -18.69
CA ILE A 217 38.99 -13.57 -20.03
C ILE A 217 38.53 -12.17 -20.45
N ASP A 218 38.80 -11.79 -21.69
CA ASP A 218 38.34 -10.51 -22.25
C ASP A 218 36.80 -10.46 -22.43
N ASN A 219 36.24 -9.25 -22.41
CA ASN A 219 34.79 -9.06 -22.46
C ASN A 219 34.13 -9.66 -23.72
N GLN A 220 34.83 -9.67 -24.86
CA GLN A 220 34.28 -10.19 -26.11
C GLN A 220 34.20 -11.73 -26.11
N THR A 221 35.24 -12.40 -25.62
CA THR A 221 35.25 -13.87 -25.46
C THR A 221 34.19 -14.34 -24.47
N LEU A 222 33.95 -13.57 -23.39
CA LEU A 222 32.92 -13.90 -22.41
C LEU A 222 31.51 -13.80 -23.01
N VAL A 223 31.22 -12.75 -23.78
CA VAL A 223 29.96 -12.59 -24.52
C VAL A 223 29.80 -13.70 -25.56
N GLN A 224 30.87 -14.09 -26.26
CA GLN A 224 30.84 -15.16 -27.24
C GLN A 224 30.53 -16.53 -26.62
N ASN A 225 31.02 -16.79 -25.40
CA ASN A 225 30.70 -18.00 -24.65
C ASN A 225 29.24 -17.99 -24.18
N ILE A 226 28.67 -16.84 -23.81
CA ILE A 226 27.23 -16.74 -23.47
C ILE A 226 26.35 -17.06 -24.68
N ILE A 227 26.78 -16.71 -25.89
CA ILE A 227 26.01 -16.90 -27.12
C ILE A 227 26.10 -18.34 -27.65
N ASN A 228 27.26 -19.00 -27.52
CA ASN A 228 27.53 -20.27 -28.23
C ASN A 228 27.74 -21.50 -27.35
N ASP A 229 27.75 -21.37 -26.03
CA ASP A 229 28.02 -22.48 -25.10
C ASP A 229 26.70 -23.09 -24.55
N ASP A 230 26.63 -24.41 -24.52
CA ASP A 230 25.52 -25.16 -23.90
C ASP A 230 25.39 -24.87 -22.39
N GLU A 231 26.47 -24.40 -21.75
CA GLU A 231 26.51 -23.97 -20.35
C GLU A 231 26.26 -22.45 -20.14
N LYS A 232 25.52 -21.79 -21.05
CA LYS A 232 25.15 -20.35 -20.99
C LYS A 232 24.83 -19.80 -19.59
N ILE A 233 24.07 -20.56 -18.79
CA ILE A 233 23.65 -20.15 -17.43
C ILE A 233 24.85 -19.94 -16.49
N LYS A 234 25.87 -20.81 -16.56
CA LYS A 234 27.09 -20.66 -15.75
C LYS A 234 27.83 -19.37 -16.13
N TRP A 235 27.93 -19.07 -17.42
CA TRP A 235 28.59 -17.86 -17.92
C TRP A 235 27.86 -16.58 -17.51
N ILE A 236 26.53 -16.59 -17.47
CA ILE A 236 25.75 -15.44 -16.97
C ILE A 236 26.01 -15.21 -15.48
N ARG A 237 25.94 -16.27 -14.66
CA ARG A 237 26.20 -16.16 -13.20
C ARG A 237 27.65 -15.76 -12.90
N ALA A 238 28.57 -16.21 -13.73
CA ALA A 238 29.97 -15.84 -13.69
C ALA A 238 30.20 -14.32 -13.80
N ILE A 239 29.40 -13.60 -14.61
CA ILE A 239 29.54 -12.14 -14.76
C ILE A 239 29.45 -11.41 -13.40
N LEU A 240 28.69 -11.92 -12.43
CA LEU A 240 28.54 -11.32 -11.09
C LEU A 240 29.83 -11.29 -10.25
N TYR A 241 30.89 -11.97 -10.69
CA TYR A 241 32.20 -12.01 -10.03
C TYR A 241 33.25 -11.13 -10.73
N ARG A 242 32.84 -10.37 -11.75
CA ARG A 242 33.71 -9.52 -12.55
C ARG A 242 33.90 -8.14 -11.90
N ASN A 243 35.16 -7.74 -11.73
CA ASN A 243 35.51 -6.51 -11.02
C ASN A 243 35.13 -5.22 -11.77
N ASP A 244 35.09 -5.26 -13.10
CA ASP A 244 34.78 -4.14 -13.98
C ASP A 244 33.36 -4.16 -14.55
N LEU A 245 32.47 -5.01 -14.01
CA LEU A 245 31.09 -5.19 -14.49
C LEU A 245 30.35 -3.85 -14.72
N CYS A 246 30.33 -2.97 -13.71
CA CYS A 246 29.59 -1.71 -13.78
C CYS A 246 30.22 -0.67 -14.74
N LYS A 247 31.39 -0.97 -15.33
CA LYS A 247 32.09 -0.10 -16.29
C LYS A 247 31.91 -0.54 -17.74
N ASP A 248 31.51 -1.79 -17.99
CA ASP A 248 31.35 -2.33 -19.33
C ASP A 248 29.87 -2.42 -19.73
N THR A 249 29.48 -1.63 -20.72
CA THR A 249 28.10 -1.55 -21.20
C THR A 249 27.62 -2.85 -21.86
N VAL A 250 28.51 -3.60 -22.51
CA VAL A 250 28.16 -4.84 -23.21
C VAL A 250 27.81 -5.93 -22.19
N LEU A 251 28.57 -6.02 -21.10
CA LEU A 251 28.27 -6.97 -20.01
C LEU A 251 26.96 -6.62 -19.30
N ILE A 252 26.71 -5.34 -19.07
CA ILE A 252 25.45 -4.86 -18.49
C ILE A 252 24.26 -5.24 -19.39
N GLU A 253 24.35 -5.00 -20.69
CA GLU A 253 23.30 -5.38 -21.65
C GLU A 253 23.03 -6.89 -21.64
N GLN A 254 24.08 -7.73 -21.59
CA GLN A 254 23.91 -9.18 -21.52
C GLN A 254 23.25 -9.64 -20.21
N LEU A 255 23.57 -9.01 -19.07
CA LEU A 255 22.91 -9.30 -17.80
C LEU A 255 21.44 -8.87 -17.82
N THR A 256 21.14 -7.65 -18.28
CA THR A 256 19.77 -7.13 -18.40
C THR A 256 18.90 -8.08 -19.23
N LEU A 257 19.39 -8.55 -20.38
CA LEU A 257 18.65 -9.46 -21.25
C LEU A 257 18.38 -10.85 -20.63
N ASN A 258 19.15 -11.27 -19.62
CA ASN A 258 19.07 -12.60 -19.03
C ASN A 258 18.85 -12.57 -17.50
N ILE A 259 18.36 -11.45 -16.96
CA ILE A 259 18.29 -11.25 -15.51
C ILE A 259 17.38 -12.26 -14.80
N SER A 260 16.38 -12.79 -15.51
CA SER A 260 15.46 -13.83 -15.04
C SER A 260 16.12 -15.18 -14.73
N VAL A 261 17.37 -15.38 -15.15
CA VAL A 261 18.16 -16.59 -14.85
C VAL A 261 18.79 -16.54 -13.44
N LEU A 262 18.92 -15.33 -12.89
CA LEU A 262 19.50 -15.10 -11.57
C LEU A 262 18.47 -15.43 -10.48
N ASN A 263 18.95 -16.01 -9.37
CA ASN A 263 18.13 -16.19 -8.18
C ASN A 263 18.06 -14.89 -7.35
N GLU A 264 17.21 -14.89 -6.31
CA GLU A 264 16.99 -13.70 -5.47
C GLU A 264 18.26 -13.20 -4.76
N GLU A 265 19.13 -14.10 -4.27
CA GLU A 265 20.39 -13.72 -3.63
C GLU A 265 21.36 -13.08 -4.63
N GLU A 266 21.42 -13.62 -5.85
CA GLU A 266 22.21 -13.10 -6.96
C GLU A 266 21.73 -11.71 -7.39
N CYS A 267 20.42 -11.49 -7.50
CA CYS A 267 19.82 -10.18 -7.77
C CYS A 267 20.10 -9.18 -6.64
N SER A 268 19.99 -9.61 -5.38
CA SER A 268 20.32 -8.77 -4.21
C SER A 268 21.80 -8.39 -4.20
N LYS A 269 22.70 -9.32 -4.52
CA LYS A 269 24.13 -9.05 -4.65
C LYS A 269 24.41 -8.03 -5.77
N LEU A 270 23.78 -8.23 -6.94
CA LEU A 270 23.91 -7.31 -8.07
C LEU A 270 23.43 -5.90 -7.72
N PHE A 271 22.29 -5.79 -7.04
CA PHE A 271 21.78 -4.52 -6.53
C PHE A 271 22.81 -3.80 -5.66
N LYS A 272 23.37 -4.49 -4.66
CA LYS A 272 24.38 -3.90 -3.75
C LYS A 272 25.65 -3.47 -4.49
N MET A 273 26.11 -4.26 -5.47
CA MET A 273 27.25 -3.90 -6.32
C MET A 273 27.00 -2.61 -7.10
N CYS A 274 25.82 -2.49 -7.72
CA CYS A 274 25.43 -1.29 -8.45
C CYS A 274 25.35 -0.07 -7.53
N ILE A 275 24.73 -0.18 -6.34
CA ILE A 275 24.64 0.93 -5.38
C ILE A 275 26.02 1.40 -4.92
N ALA A 276 26.94 0.47 -4.61
CA ALA A 276 28.30 0.83 -4.24
C ALA A 276 28.99 1.62 -5.37
N HIS A 277 28.86 1.16 -6.62
CA HIS A 277 29.42 1.87 -7.77
C HIS A 277 28.80 3.26 -7.98
N ILE A 278 27.47 3.39 -7.85
CA ILE A 278 26.75 4.65 -8.00
C ILE A 278 27.19 5.67 -6.94
N THR A 279 27.47 5.20 -5.72
CA THR A 279 27.87 6.06 -4.60
C THR A 279 29.31 6.55 -4.74
N ASP A 280 30.21 5.71 -5.27
CA ASP A 280 31.65 6.00 -5.36
C ASP A 280 32.06 6.72 -6.67
N ALA A 281 31.26 6.64 -7.74
CA ALA A 281 31.60 7.17 -9.05
C ALA A 281 31.06 8.59 -9.29
N LEU A 282 31.91 9.47 -9.85
CA LEU A 282 31.53 10.84 -10.24
C LEU A 282 30.65 10.90 -11.50
N ASP A 283 30.71 9.89 -12.36
CA ASP A 283 29.96 9.81 -13.62
C ASP A 283 29.35 8.41 -13.79
N VAL A 284 28.11 8.26 -13.33
CA VAL A 284 27.38 7.00 -13.31
C VAL A 284 26.69 6.80 -14.66
N HIS A 285 27.02 5.69 -15.32
CA HIS A 285 26.36 5.31 -16.58
C HIS A 285 24.89 4.93 -16.31
N GLU A 286 23.97 5.50 -17.08
CA GLU A 286 22.51 5.26 -16.97
C GLU A 286 22.15 3.77 -16.99
N TYR A 287 22.90 2.97 -17.77
CA TYR A 287 22.74 1.52 -17.87
C TYR A 287 22.90 0.80 -16.52
N VAL A 288 23.75 1.30 -15.62
CA VAL A 288 23.93 0.73 -14.27
C VAL A 288 22.68 0.95 -13.42
N LYS A 289 22.05 2.13 -13.53
CA LYS A 289 20.79 2.41 -12.81
C LYS A 289 19.66 1.51 -13.32
N LEU A 290 19.54 1.35 -14.64
CA LEU A 290 18.52 0.49 -15.24
C LEU A 290 18.69 -0.98 -14.81
N LEU A 291 19.91 -1.51 -14.90
CA LEU A 291 20.21 -2.88 -14.45
C LEU A 291 19.87 -3.08 -12.97
N MET A 292 20.18 -2.09 -12.13
CA MET A 292 19.87 -2.12 -10.71
C MET A 292 18.35 -2.17 -10.45
N ILE A 293 17.56 -1.36 -11.17
CA ILE A 293 16.10 -1.39 -11.05
C ILE A 293 15.52 -2.73 -11.52
N GLU A 294 16.04 -3.30 -12.61
CA GLU A 294 15.63 -4.63 -13.07
C GLU A 294 15.99 -5.73 -12.07
N ALA A 295 17.18 -5.67 -11.46
CA ALA A 295 17.59 -6.62 -10.42
C ALA A 295 16.66 -6.52 -9.21
N PHE A 296 16.31 -5.30 -8.80
CA PHE A 296 15.37 -5.04 -7.72
C PHE A 296 13.96 -5.55 -8.03
N GLN A 297 13.50 -5.46 -9.28
CA GLN A 297 12.19 -5.95 -9.70
C GLN A 297 12.03 -7.47 -9.55
N GLN A 298 13.11 -8.24 -9.73
CA GLN A 298 13.11 -9.70 -9.61
C GLN A 298 13.09 -10.20 -8.15
N CYS A 299 13.36 -9.33 -7.17
CA CYS A 299 13.33 -9.68 -5.76
C CYS A 299 11.89 -9.83 -5.24
N SER A 300 11.71 -10.68 -4.22
CA SER A 300 10.44 -10.75 -3.49
C SER A 300 10.14 -9.44 -2.76
N THR A 301 8.88 -9.28 -2.34
CA THR A 301 8.45 -8.10 -1.57
C THR A 301 9.27 -7.94 -0.28
N GLU A 302 9.51 -9.02 0.46
CA GLU A 302 10.28 -8.98 1.71
C GLU A 302 11.71 -8.49 1.46
N LYS A 303 12.34 -9.01 0.40
CA LYS A 303 13.70 -8.62 0.04
C LYS A 303 13.79 -7.18 -0.48
N LYS A 304 12.77 -6.72 -1.20
CA LYS A 304 12.66 -5.31 -1.64
C LYS A 304 12.64 -4.35 -0.44
N PHE A 305 11.87 -4.66 0.61
CA PHE A 305 11.87 -3.85 1.83
C PHE A 305 13.23 -3.87 2.54
N GLU A 306 13.88 -5.03 2.67
CA GLU A 306 15.23 -5.12 3.26
C GLU A 306 16.25 -4.22 2.54
N LEU A 307 16.25 -4.26 1.20
CA LEU A 307 17.15 -3.46 0.37
C LEU A 307 16.84 -1.95 0.47
N LEU A 308 15.57 -1.58 0.54
CA LEU A 308 15.14 -0.20 0.72
C LEU A 308 15.52 0.34 2.10
N ASP A 309 15.38 -0.47 3.16
CA ASP A 309 15.77 -0.09 4.52
C ASP A 309 17.29 0.11 4.64
N GLU A 310 18.08 -0.70 3.93
CA GLU A 310 19.54 -0.51 3.81
C GLU A 310 19.88 0.78 3.06
N TYR A 311 19.17 1.07 1.97
CA TYR A 311 19.41 2.23 1.13
C TYR A 311 18.98 3.56 1.76
N PHE A 312 17.81 3.59 2.41
CA PHE A 312 17.23 4.77 3.04
C PHE A 312 17.48 4.85 4.55
N LYS A 313 18.50 4.15 5.04
CA LYS A 313 18.85 4.07 6.47
C LYS A 313 18.98 5.43 7.15
N ASP A 314 19.58 6.41 6.48
CA ASP A 314 19.82 7.75 7.02
C ASP A 314 18.74 8.75 6.56
N SER A 315 18.54 8.87 5.25
CA SER A 315 17.59 9.81 4.65
C SER A 315 17.17 9.38 3.26
N PHE A 316 16.04 9.91 2.77
CA PHE A 316 15.68 9.79 1.37
C PHE A 316 16.66 10.54 0.46
N ASN A 317 16.77 10.06 -0.77
CA ASN A 317 17.50 10.68 -1.86
C ASN A 317 16.93 10.20 -3.20
N ASP A 318 17.15 10.98 -4.26
CA ASP A 318 16.59 10.72 -5.60
C ASP A 318 17.69 10.33 -6.61
N ASN A 319 18.84 9.85 -6.13
CA ASN A 319 20.01 9.63 -6.97
C ASN A 319 19.79 8.53 -8.02
N LEU A 320 18.79 7.67 -7.80
CA LEU A 320 18.48 6.52 -8.65
C LEU A 320 17.41 6.81 -9.70
N GLU A 321 16.91 8.04 -9.80
CA GLU A 321 15.94 8.39 -10.84
C GLU A 321 16.52 8.10 -12.24
N THR A 322 15.78 7.30 -13.01
CA THR A 322 16.11 6.90 -14.37
C THR A 322 15.30 7.70 -15.39
N LYS A 323 15.74 7.73 -16.65
CA LYS A 323 14.99 8.36 -17.74
C LYS A 323 13.60 7.75 -17.96
N ASN A 324 13.39 6.50 -17.55
CA ASN A 324 12.12 5.78 -17.69
C ASN A 324 11.16 6.00 -16.52
N PHE A 325 11.60 6.69 -15.46
CA PHE A 325 10.84 6.88 -14.23
C PHE A 325 9.43 7.43 -14.48
N SER A 326 9.32 8.51 -15.25
CA SER A 326 8.04 9.18 -15.54
C SER A 326 7.03 8.27 -16.24
N HIS A 327 7.49 7.39 -17.14
CA HIS A 327 6.61 6.42 -17.78
C HIS A 327 6.20 5.33 -16.79
N MET A 328 7.16 4.80 -16.03
CA MET A 328 6.94 3.72 -15.06
C MET A 328 5.95 4.12 -13.98
N ILE A 329 6.07 5.30 -13.39
CA ILE A 329 5.14 5.79 -12.36
C ILE A 329 3.73 5.99 -12.91
N ILE A 330 3.58 6.45 -14.16
CA ILE A 330 2.26 6.59 -14.79
C ILE A 330 1.64 5.21 -15.02
N GLU A 331 2.40 4.28 -15.57
CA GLU A 331 1.93 2.93 -15.88
C GLU A 331 1.46 2.20 -14.61
N ILE A 332 2.30 2.20 -13.56
CA ILE A 332 1.99 1.53 -12.29
C ILE A 332 0.72 2.11 -11.66
N PHE A 333 0.63 3.44 -11.54
CA PHE A 333 -0.55 4.06 -10.93
C PHE A 333 -1.81 3.87 -11.77
N ASN A 334 -1.70 3.86 -13.11
CA ASN A 334 -2.84 3.53 -13.96
C ASN A 334 -3.31 2.09 -13.74
N LYS A 335 -2.40 1.11 -13.67
CA LYS A 335 -2.75 -0.30 -13.34
C LYS A 335 -3.50 -0.38 -12.00
N LEU A 336 -2.96 0.25 -10.95
CA LEU A 336 -3.57 0.29 -9.62
C LEU A 336 -4.98 0.90 -9.63
N THR A 337 -5.25 1.89 -10.49
CA THR A 337 -6.59 2.49 -10.60
C THR A 337 -7.58 1.63 -11.40
N MET A 338 -7.12 0.74 -12.27
CA MET A 338 -7.95 -0.06 -13.16
C MET A 338 -8.36 -1.42 -12.56
N SER A 339 -7.55 -2.02 -11.69
CA SER A 339 -7.87 -3.29 -11.05
C SER A 339 -7.50 -3.32 -9.55
N SER A 340 -8.35 -3.95 -8.75
CA SER A 340 -8.13 -4.12 -7.30
C SER A 340 -7.06 -5.15 -6.95
N ASP A 341 -6.70 -6.02 -7.88
CA ASP A 341 -5.80 -7.16 -7.67
C ASP A 341 -4.37 -6.89 -8.18
N THR A 342 -4.04 -5.62 -8.43
CA THR A 342 -2.71 -5.22 -8.92
C THR A 342 -1.63 -5.47 -7.85
N ASP A 343 -0.48 -5.99 -8.27
CA ASP A 343 0.68 -6.17 -7.40
C ASP A 343 1.24 -4.83 -6.91
N MET A 344 1.13 -4.59 -5.60
CA MET A 344 1.66 -3.39 -4.93
C MET A 344 3.19 -3.35 -4.91
N SER A 345 3.87 -4.48 -5.13
CA SER A 345 5.34 -4.56 -5.10
C SER A 345 5.99 -3.72 -6.21
N GLU A 346 5.26 -3.43 -7.30
CA GLU A 346 5.73 -2.52 -8.36
C GLU A 346 5.93 -1.08 -7.83
N VAL A 347 5.14 -0.65 -6.83
CA VAL A 347 5.29 0.69 -6.22
C VAL A 347 6.67 0.86 -5.59
N LEU A 348 7.25 -0.21 -5.01
CA LEU A 348 8.58 -0.14 -4.40
C LEU A 348 9.66 0.20 -5.43
N CYS A 349 9.48 -0.17 -6.70
CA CYS A 349 10.45 0.07 -7.77
C CYS A 349 10.54 1.56 -8.16
N VAL A 350 9.41 2.27 -8.13
CA VAL A 350 9.39 3.73 -8.32
C VAL A 350 9.71 4.46 -7.02
N PHE A 351 9.35 3.90 -5.87
CA PHE A 351 9.68 4.46 -4.57
C PHE A 351 11.19 4.49 -4.30
N LEU A 352 11.92 3.44 -4.70
CA LEU A 352 13.37 3.39 -4.67
C LEU A 352 14.03 4.55 -5.44
N GLN A 353 13.40 4.98 -6.54
CA GLN A 353 13.96 6.00 -7.44
C GLN A 353 13.71 7.42 -6.95
N ASN A 354 12.47 7.73 -6.55
CA ASN A 354 12.09 9.06 -6.07
C ASN A 354 10.87 8.98 -5.12
N PRO A 355 11.10 8.89 -3.79
CA PRO A 355 10.03 8.86 -2.80
C PRO A 355 9.09 10.07 -2.86
N LYS A 356 9.63 11.29 -3.05
CA LYS A 356 8.84 12.52 -3.09
C LYS A 356 7.84 12.51 -4.24
N GLN A 357 8.27 12.15 -5.44
CA GLN A 357 7.37 12.07 -6.60
C GLN A 357 6.32 10.97 -6.45
N VAL A 358 6.65 9.84 -5.81
CA VAL A 358 5.66 8.80 -5.50
C VAL A 358 4.60 9.32 -4.54
N PHE A 359 4.97 9.95 -3.42
CA PHE A 359 3.99 10.54 -2.50
C PHE A 359 3.14 11.62 -3.19
N THR A 360 3.76 12.50 -3.97
CA THR A 360 3.03 13.51 -4.76
C THR A 360 2.02 12.86 -5.70
N LYS A 361 2.40 11.80 -6.41
CA LYS A 361 1.50 11.07 -7.32
C LYS A 361 0.34 10.41 -6.58
N VAL A 362 0.61 9.77 -5.44
CA VAL A 362 -0.42 9.18 -4.57
C VAL A 362 -1.46 10.22 -4.20
N PHE A 363 -1.03 11.40 -3.74
CA PHE A 363 -1.93 12.46 -3.29
C PHE A 363 -2.80 13.02 -4.41
N HIS A 364 -2.22 13.21 -5.61
CA HIS A 364 -2.98 13.64 -6.79
C HIS A 364 -4.05 12.63 -7.19
N VAL A 365 -3.66 11.35 -7.31
CA VAL A 365 -4.58 10.27 -7.71
C VAL A 365 -5.67 10.08 -6.65
N ALA A 366 -5.34 10.20 -5.36
CA ALA A 366 -6.32 10.06 -4.28
C ALA A 366 -7.43 11.12 -4.32
N ALA A 367 -7.19 12.29 -4.90
CA ALA A 367 -8.15 13.38 -4.98
C ALA A 367 -9.16 13.23 -6.13
N GLU A 368 -8.96 12.31 -7.07
CA GLU A 368 -9.83 12.17 -8.24
C GLU A 368 -11.23 11.64 -7.89
N ASN A 369 -11.32 10.55 -7.12
CA ASN A 369 -12.58 9.95 -6.70
C ASN A 369 -12.39 8.99 -5.52
N ASN A 370 -13.49 8.59 -4.87
CA ASN A 370 -13.45 7.75 -3.66
C ASN A 370 -12.80 6.36 -3.87
N GLN A 371 -12.94 5.74 -5.05
CA GLN A 371 -12.28 4.45 -5.32
C GLN A 371 -10.77 4.62 -5.36
N GLN A 372 -10.28 5.64 -6.07
CA GLN A 372 -8.87 5.98 -6.12
C GLN A 372 -8.35 6.43 -4.75
N THR A 373 -9.14 7.19 -3.98
CA THR A 373 -8.81 7.50 -2.58
C THR A 373 -8.53 6.24 -1.77
N GLN A 374 -9.40 5.22 -1.85
CA GLN A 374 -9.21 3.99 -1.08
C GLN A 374 -7.97 3.21 -1.52
N MET A 375 -7.74 3.09 -2.83
CA MET A 375 -6.55 2.42 -3.35
C MET A 375 -5.26 3.12 -2.91
N MET A 376 -5.24 4.45 -2.94
CA MET A 376 -4.10 5.24 -2.51
C MET A 376 -3.85 5.17 -1.00
N VAL A 377 -4.90 5.00 -0.18
CA VAL A 377 -4.73 4.69 1.26
C VAL A 377 -4.04 3.35 1.45
N ASN A 378 -4.39 2.33 0.66
CA ASN A 378 -3.74 1.02 0.73
C ASN A 378 -2.25 1.11 0.33
N VAL A 379 -1.93 1.90 -0.71
CA VAL A 379 -0.53 2.18 -1.09
C VAL A 379 0.23 2.85 0.05
N MET A 380 -0.37 3.84 0.71
CA MET A 380 0.29 4.53 1.83
C MET A 380 0.46 3.63 3.06
N GLU A 381 -0.48 2.71 3.32
CA GLU A 381 -0.33 1.71 4.38
C GLU A 381 0.80 0.73 4.06
N TYR A 382 0.95 0.35 2.79
CA TYR A 382 2.06 -0.48 2.32
C TYR A 382 3.43 0.21 2.47
N LEU A 383 3.48 1.54 2.34
CA LEU A 383 4.68 2.36 2.52
C LEU A 383 4.87 2.90 3.95
N LYS A 384 4.04 2.49 4.92
CA LYS A 384 3.94 3.11 6.24
C LYS A 384 5.24 3.12 7.04
N GLN A 385 6.13 2.14 6.85
CA GLN A 385 7.41 2.09 7.56
C GLN A 385 8.28 3.32 7.29
N TYR A 386 8.13 3.95 6.12
CA TYR A 386 8.89 5.13 5.71
C TYR A 386 8.19 6.47 6.06
N ARG A 387 7.10 6.45 6.83
CA ARG A 387 6.28 7.66 7.10
C ARG A 387 7.03 8.81 7.78
N ASN A 388 8.10 8.51 8.51
CA ASN A 388 8.90 9.48 9.26
C ASN A 388 10.21 9.86 8.55
N ASN A 389 10.51 9.27 7.39
CA ASN A 389 11.74 9.55 6.66
C ASN A 389 11.68 10.95 6.04
N TYR A 390 12.85 11.58 5.98
CA TYR A 390 13.06 12.95 5.51
C TYR A 390 14.24 12.95 4.52
N TYR A 391 14.34 13.99 3.70
CA TYR A 391 15.52 14.25 2.89
C TYR A 391 16.58 14.97 3.73
N ALA A 392 17.87 14.75 3.46
CA ALA A 392 18.95 15.30 4.27
C ALA A 392 18.91 16.84 4.47
N ASN A 393 18.31 17.57 3.52
CA ASN A 393 18.17 19.03 3.55
C ASN A 393 16.82 19.51 4.13
N GLU A 394 15.94 18.59 4.51
CA GLU A 394 14.61 18.89 5.04
C GLU A 394 14.54 18.63 6.54
N THR A 395 13.75 19.44 7.25
CA THR A 395 13.52 19.30 8.70
C THR A 395 12.21 18.56 9.03
N GLU A 396 11.36 18.37 8.02
CA GLU A 396 10.08 17.69 8.13
C GLU A 396 10.13 16.39 7.31
N CYS A 397 9.30 15.42 7.68
CA CYS A 397 9.22 14.19 6.89
C CYS A 397 8.54 14.46 5.54
N CYS A 398 8.95 13.70 4.53
CA CYS A 398 8.58 13.96 3.13
C CYS A 398 7.06 14.04 2.92
N ILE A 399 6.28 13.19 3.59
CA ILE A 399 4.81 13.19 3.50
C ILE A 399 4.22 14.54 3.92
N LEU A 400 4.76 15.16 4.98
CA LEU A 400 4.28 16.48 5.44
C LEU A 400 4.65 17.58 4.44
N THR A 401 5.87 17.56 3.92
CA THR A 401 6.34 18.49 2.88
C THR A 401 5.40 18.43 1.67
N VAL A 402 5.13 17.24 1.14
CA VAL A 402 4.21 17.03 0.01
C VAL A 402 2.78 17.49 0.35
N THR A 403 2.30 17.21 1.57
CA THR A 403 0.96 17.63 1.99
C THR A 403 0.82 19.16 1.96
N LYS A 404 1.83 19.89 2.46
CA LYS A 404 1.84 21.36 2.46
C LYS A 404 1.89 21.93 1.05
N GLU A 405 2.81 21.44 0.22
CA GLU A 405 2.97 21.87 -1.18
C GLU A 405 1.65 21.71 -1.96
N LEU A 406 0.91 20.62 -1.72
CA LEU A 406 -0.35 20.36 -2.42
C LEU A 406 -1.54 21.15 -1.85
N MET A 407 -1.55 21.45 -0.55
CA MET A 407 -2.56 22.32 0.06
C MET A 407 -2.54 23.73 -0.51
N GLU A 408 -1.36 24.22 -0.91
CA GLU A 408 -1.18 25.54 -1.52
C GLU A 408 -1.50 25.56 -3.02
N SER A 409 -1.66 24.39 -3.66
CA SER A 409 -1.89 24.28 -5.10
C SER A 409 -3.34 24.56 -5.51
N ASP A 410 -3.52 25.30 -6.60
CA ASP A 410 -4.85 25.61 -7.15
C ASP A 410 -5.61 24.36 -7.60
N MET A 411 -4.89 23.33 -8.06
CA MET A 411 -5.48 22.10 -8.59
C MET A 411 -6.33 21.36 -7.55
N MET A 412 -5.96 21.47 -6.27
CA MET A 412 -6.66 20.80 -5.18
C MET A 412 -7.94 21.53 -4.76
N LYS A 413 -8.17 22.77 -5.21
CA LYS A 413 -9.38 23.54 -4.90
C LYS A 413 -10.64 22.96 -5.54
N GLU A 414 -10.54 22.33 -6.72
CA GLU A 414 -11.68 21.69 -7.38
C GLU A 414 -11.97 20.29 -6.81
N LYS A 415 -10.95 19.62 -6.29
CA LYS A 415 -11.00 18.22 -5.81
C LYS A 415 -10.88 18.09 -4.29
N PHE A 416 -11.07 19.20 -3.57
CA PHE A 416 -10.71 19.30 -2.17
C PHE A 416 -11.48 18.33 -1.26
N LEU A 417 -12.72 17.98 -1.57
CA LEU A 417 -13.52 17.06 -0.75
C LEU A 417 -12.89 15.65 -0.70
N ASN A 418 -12.47 15.11 -1.85
CA ASN A 418 -11.78 13.82 -1.90
C ASN A 418 -10.42 13.89 -1.20
N TYR A 419 -9.74 15.02 -1.35
CA TYR A 419 -8.46 15.25 -0.68
C TYR A 419 -8.59 15.31 0.84
N ILE A 420 -9.59 16.00 1.38
CA ILE A 420 -9.90 16.01 2.80
C ILE A 420 -10.20 14.60 3.30
N MET A 421 -11.03 13.86 2.56
CA MET A 421 -11.34 12.47 2.90
C MET A 421 -10.09 11.59 2.90
N PHE A 422 -9.18 11.79 1.95
CA PHE A 422 -7.89 11.10 1.91
C PHE A 422 -7.04 11.39 3.14
N LEU A 423 -6.86 12.67 3.51
CA LEU A 423 -6.09 13.06 4.69
C LEU A 423 -6.71 12.54 5.99
N ALA A 424 -8.04 12.58 6.10
CA ALA A 424 -8.75 11.99 7.24
C ALA A 424 -8.49 10.48 7.35
N LYS A 425 -8.47 9.77 6.21
CA LYS A 425 -8.12 8.33 6.18
C LYS A 425 -6.66 8.09 6.55
N LEU A 426 -5.70 8.88 6.04
CA LEU A 426 -4.28 8.79 6.43
C LEU A 426 -4.07 9.02 7.93
N LYS A 427 -4.81 9.97 8.51
CA LYS A 427 -4.81 10.20 9.96
C LYS A 427 -5.35 9.00 10.72
N SER A 428 -6.49 8.45 10.28
CA SER A 428 -7.11 7.28 10.92
C SER A 428 -6.24 6.02 10.85
N ALA A 429 -5.40 5.90 9.82
CA ALA A 429 -4.44 4.83 9.64
C ALA A 429 -3.11 5.07 10.39
N ASP A 430 -2.96 6.18 11.12
CA ASP A 430 -1.72 6.63 11.77
C ASP A 430 -0.55 6.82 10.79
N ILE A 431 -0.81 7.01 9.49
CA ILE A 431 0.24 7.30 8.51
C ILE A 431 0.75 8.73 8.72
N ILE A 432 -0.17 9.68 8.90
CA ILE A 432 0.13 11.02 9.37
C ILE A 432 -0.39 11.13 10.81
N PRO A 433 0.48 11.27 11.83
CA PRO A 433 0.04 11.40 13.22
C PRO A 433 -0.92 12.58 13.42
N SER A 434 -1.98 12.37 14.21
CA SER A 434 -3.02 13.39 14.47
C SER A 434 -2.47 14.74 14.93
N SER A 435 -1.47 14.74 15.81
CA SER A 435 -0.84 15.98 16.30
C SER A 435 -0.02 16.70 15.22
N LYS A 436 0.68 15.96 14.35
CA LYS A 436 1.45 16.53 13.23
C LYS A 436 0.52 17.14 12.18
N LEU A 437 -0.56 16.43 11.81
CA LEU A 437 -1.57 16.96 10.88
C LEU A 437 -2.20 18.26 11.42
N PHE A 438 -2.50 18.30 12.72
CA PHE A 438 -3.10 19.49 13.33
C PHE A 438 -2.11 20.66 13.42
N LEU A 439 -0.96 20.46 14.06
CA LEU A 439 -0.03 21.53 14.42
C LEU A 439 0.85 22.00 13.26
N LEU A 440 1.20 21.11 12.32
CA LEU A 440 2.13 21.43 11.24
C LEU A 440 1.42 21.73 9.93
N ILE A 441 0.17 21.27 9.72
CA ILE A 441 -0.57 21.48 8.47
C ILE A 441 -1.79 22.36 8.72
N ILE A 442 -2.77 21.90 9.51
CA ILE A 442 -4.06 22.60 9.64
C ILE A 442 -3.89 23.98 10.26
N MET A 443 -3.21 24.08 11.41
CA MET A 443 -3.05 25.35 12.13
C MET A 443 -2.28 26.40 11.30
N PRO A 444 -1.12 26.08 10.68
CA PRO A 444 -0.42 27.05 9.83
C PRO A 444 -1.20 27.44 8.58
N CYS A 445 -1.80 26.47 7.86
CA CYS A 445 -2.58 26.77 6.66
C CYS A 445 -3.81 27.61 6.97
N LEU A 446 -4.48 27.37 8.10
CA LEU A 446 -5.61 28.15 8.55
C LEU A 446 -5.18 29.57 8.94
N TYR A 447 -4.06 29.71 9.66
CA TYR A 447 -3.50 31.01 10.01
C TYR A 447 -3.13 31.84 8.76
N ASP A 448 -2.43 31.23 7.79
CA ASP A 448 -2.11 31.92 6.53
C ASP A 448 -3.38 32.30 5.75
N SER A 449 -4.36 31.40 5.69
CA SER A 449 -5.65 31.69 5.04
C SER A 449 -6.41 32.83 5.72
N LEU A 450 -6.32 32.95 7.05
CA LEU A 450 -6.90 34.07 7.81
C LEU A 450 -6.17 35.39 7.52
N LEU A 451 -4.83 35.38 7.48
CA LEU A 451 -4.03 36.56 7.15
C LEU A 451 -4.35 37.09 5.75
N ASN A 452 -4.46 36.18 4.79
CA ASN A 452 -4.70 36.50 3.37
C ASN A 452 -6.19 36.64 3.05
N LYS A 453 -7.09 36.46 4.03
CA LYS A 453 -8.56 36.42 3.85
C LYS A 453 -9.01 35.45 2.75
N ASN A 454 -8.31 34.33 2.61
CA ASN A 454 -8.61 33.28 1.64
C ASN A 454 -9.74 32.38 2.16
N ILE A 455 -10.99 32.70 1.78
CA ILE A 455 -12.19 31.97 2.22
C ILE A 455 -12.16 30.49 1.84
N ILE A 456 -11.61 30.14 0.67
CA ILE A 456 -11.51 28.73 0.23
C ILE A 456 -10.53 27.96 1.11
N GLY A 457 -9.39 28.56 1.45
CA GLY A 457 -8.43 27.96 2.37
C GLY A 457 -9.03 27.71 3.76
N ILE A 458 -9.72 28.71 4.31
CA ILE A 458 -10.45 28.58 5.59
C ILE A 458 -11.50 27.47 5.51
N HIS A 459 -12.27 27.41 4.42
CA HIS A 459 -13.26 26.38 4.17
C HIS A 459 -12.66 24.97 4.24
N MET A 460 -11.57 24.74 3.51
CA MET A 460 -10.89 23.45 3.47
C MET A 460 -10.40 23.03 4.85
N GLN A 461 -9.80 23.95 5.62
CA GLN A 461 -9.28 23.62 6.96
C GLN A 461 -10.40 23.35 7.97
N CYS A 462 -11.47 24.15 7.98
CA CYS A 462 -12.63 23.90 8.85
C CYS A 462 -13.30 22.55 8.51
N LYS A 463 -13.44 22.23 7.22
CA LYS A 463 -14.01 20.95 6.80
C LYS A 463 -13.12 19.76 7.16
N LEU A 464 -11.80 19.90 7.03
CA LEU A 464 -10.84 18.88 7.45
C LEU A 464 -10.85 18.67 8.96
N LEU A 465 -11.01 19.72 9.77
CA LEU A 465 -11.21 19.57 11.22
C LEU A 465 -12.47 18.77 11.54
N LEU A 466 -13.60 19.11 10.92
CA LEU A 466 -14.88 18.43 11.14
C LEU A 466 -14.84 16.94 10.73
N GLN A 467 -14.17 16.62 9.63
CA GLN A 467 -14.13 15.24 9.13
C GLN A 467 -12.99 14.41 9.73
N GLY A 468 -11.85 15.03 10.01
CA GLY A 468 -10.64 14.37 10.43
C GLY A 468 -10.51 14.21 11.94
N TYR A 469 -11.20 15.01 12.76
CA TYR A 469 -10.99 15.03 14.20
C TYR A 469 -12.28 14.78 14.98
N THR A 470 -12.16 13.98 16.03
CA THR A 470 -13.18 13.89 17.08
C THR A 470 -13.01 15.03 18.07
N LEU A 471 -14.09 15.39 18.78
CA LEU A 471 -14.02 16.45 19.80
C LEU A 471 -12.99 16.15 20.88
N ASN A 472 -12.88 14.90 21.32
CA ASN A 472 -11.92 14.49 22.35
C ASN A 472 -10.46 14.76 21.95
N GLU A 473 -10.12 14.62 20.66
CA GLU A 473 -8.78 14.93 20.16
C GLU A 473 -8.49 16.44 20.15
N LEU A 474 -9.53 17.28 20.02
CA LEU A 474 -9.40 18.73 19.97
C LEU A 474 -9.42 19.40 21.35
N VAL A 475 -9.86 18.71 22.40
CA VAL A 475 -9.95 19.27 23.76
C VAL A 475 -8.60 19.79 24.28
N GLU A 476 -7.49 19.12 23.93
CA GLU A 476 -6.14 19.58 24.30
C GLU A 476 -5.81 20.97 23.74
N TYR A 477 -6.38 21.31 22.58
CA TYR A 477 -6.15 22.56 21.85
C TYR A 477 -7.31 23.55 21.98
N ARG A 478 -8.25 23.31 22.90
CA ARG A 478 -9.54 24.03 22.99
C ARG A 478 -9.42 25.55 22.99
N ALA A 479 -8.59 26.14 23.86
CA ALA A 479 -8.52 27.59 24.01
C ALA A 479 -7.90 28.26 22.76
N PRO A 480 -6.72 27.81 22.26
CA PRO A 480 -6.20 28.28 20.98
C PRO A 480 -7.18 28.13 19.81
N LEU A 481 -7.87 27.00 19.73
CA LEU A 481 -8.82 26.71 18.66
C LEU A 481 -10.05 27.61 18.72
N VAL A 482 -10.61 27.86 19.91
CA VAL A 482 -11.72 28.83 20.12
C VAL A 482 -11.30 30.24 19.70
N ALA A 483 -10.08 30.68 20.07
CA ALA A 483 -9.59 31.99 19.66
C ALA A 483 -9.43 32.11 18.13
N MET A 484 -8.93 31.06 17.48
CA MET A 484 -8.77 31.01 16.04
C MET A 484 -10.12 30.92 15.31
N LEU A 485 -11.06 30.12 15.81
CA LEU A 485 -12.43 30.05 15.27
C LEU A 485 -13.15 31.39 15.41
N GLY A 486 -12.91 32.16 16.46
CA GLY A 486 -13.38 33.54 16.54
C GLY A 486 -12.89 34.40 15.37
N GLN A 487 -11.62 34.29 14.98
CA GLN A 487 -11.08 34.98 13.80
C GLN A 487 -11.65 34.43 12.49
N VAL A 488 -11.90 33.12 12.41
CA VAL A 488 -12.60 32.50 11.27
C VAL A 488 -13.96 33.15 11.10
N LEU A 489 -14.79 33.16 12.15
CA LEU A 489 -16.12 33.75 12.14
C LEU A 489 -16.08 35.21 11.68
N GLU A 490 -15.18 36.03 12.22
CA GLU A 490 -15.01 37.43 11.78
C GLU A 490 -14.61 37.58 10.31
N THR A 491 -13.71 36.72 9.82
CA THR A 491 -13.16 36.82 8.46
C THR A 491 -14.16 36.33 7.40
N VAL A 492 -14.91 35.28 7.72
CA VAL A 492 -15.86 34.67 6.79
C VAL A 492 -17.21 35.34 6.81
N ARG A 493 -17.57 36.04 7.90
CA ARG A 493 -18.77 36.89 7.96
C ARG A 493 -18.67 37.96 6.88
N TRP A 494 -19.74 38.14 6.13
CA TRP A 494 -19.76 39.06 5.01
C TRP A 494 -20.70 40.24 5.25
N LYS A 495 -20.51 41.28 4.45
CA LYS A 495 -21.52 42.32 4.19
C LYS A 495 -21.98 42.15 2.76
N ILE A 496 -23.09 42.79 2.38
CA ILE A 496 -23.64 42.69 1.02
C ILE A 496 -22.60 42.96 -0.08
N THR A 497 -21.65 43.87 0.15
CA THR A 497 -20.59 44.25 -0.82
C THR A 497 -19.35 43.35 -0.80
N MET A 498 -19.28 42.38 0.12
CA MET A 498 -18.11 41.49 0.31
C MET A 498 -18.54 40.02 0.32
N PHE A 499 -19.70 39.72 -0.28
CA PHE A 499 -20.23 38.37 -0.27
C PHE A 499 -19.41 37.45 -1.17
N HIS A 500 -19.04 36.31 -0.62
CA HIS A 500 -18.45 35.21 -1.37
C HIS A 500 -19.36 33.99 -1.24
N THR A 501 -19.57 33.26 -2.34
CA THR A 501 -20.55 32.15 -2.41
C THR A 501 -20.27 31.03 -1.41
N MET A 502 -19.00 30.80 -1.06
CA MET A 502 -18.59 29.82 -0.04
C MET A 502 -18.69 30.33 1.41
N SER A 503 -18.87 31.63 1.64
CA SER A 503 -18.88 32.20 3.00
C SER A 503 -19.99 31.61 3.90
N PRO A 504 -21.25 31.45 3.45
CA PRO A 504 -22.30 30.88 4.31
C PRO A 504 -21.97 29.48 4.82
N LEU A 505 -21.51 28.60 3.94
CA LEU A 505 -21.17 27.22 4.29
C LEU A 505 -19.92 27.15 5.17
N THR A 506 -18.93 28.01 4.91
CA THR A 506 -17.72 28.11 5.72
C THR A 506 -18.02 28.61 7.13
N LEU A 507 -18.88 29.62 7.24
CA LEU A 507 -19.36 30.15 8.52
C LEU A 507 -20.12 29.09 9.31
N HIS A 508 -20.99 28.33 8.64
CA HIS A 508 -21.70 27.21 9.25
C HIS A 508 -20.72 26.20 9.89
N TYR A 509 -19.70 25.75 9.15
CA TYR A 509 -18.67 24.85 9.69
C TYR A 509 -17.90 25.48 10.87
N GLY A 510 -17.57 26.77 10.78
CA GLY A 510 -16.92 27.49 11.87
C GLY A 510 -17.78 27.54 13.14
N ILE A 511 -19.08 27.82 13.01
CA ILE A 511 -20.05 27.87 14.12
C ILE A 511 -20.26 26.48 14.72
N GLU A 512 -20.38 25.44 13.89
CA GLU A 512 -20.54 24.05 14.32
C GLU A 512 -19.33 23.61 15.15
N LEU A 513 -18.11 23.84 14.65
CA LEU A 513 -16.87 23.56 15.40
C LEU A 513 -16.81 24.36 16.70
N LEU A 514 -17.07 25.67 16.65
CA LEU A 514 -16.99 26.53 17.81
C LEU A 514 -17.96 26.10 18.90
N SER A 515 -19.21 25.86 18.53
CA SER A 515 -20.26 25.43 19.46
C SER A 515 -19.90 24.09 20.09
N SER A 516 -19.47 23.12 19.26
CA SER A 516 -19.08 21.79 19.74
C SER A 516 -17.89 21.83 20.71
N ILE A 517 -16.91 22.70 20.47
CA ILE A 517 -15.77 22.88 21.39
C ILE A 517 -16.20 23.62 22.66
N LEU A 518 -17.03 24.66 22.54
CA LEU A 518 -17.51 25.40 23.71
C LEU A 518 -18.34 24.51 24.63
N ASP A 519 -19.15 23.60 24.08
CA ASP A 519 -19.93 22.63 24.84
C ASP A 519 -19.05 21.68 25.68
N THR A 520 -17.77 21.51 25.34
CA THR A 520 -16.82 20.73 26.15
C THR A 520 -16.43 21.40 27.47
N TYR A 521 -16.65 22.72 27.64
CA TYR A 521 -16.39 23.43 28.89
C TYR A 521 -17.41 23.14 29.99
N SER A 522 -18.44 22.34 29.73
CA SER A 522 -19.57 22.12 30.65
C SER A 522 -20.29 23.43 30.99
N GLU A 523 -20.48 23.76 32.27
CA GLU A 523 -21.22 24.96 32.70
C GLU A 523 -20.37 26.24 32.74
N GLN A 524 -19.03 26.14 32.91
CA GLN A 524 -18.15 27.31 33.04
C GLN A 524 -16.76 27.11 32.43
N ILE A 525 -16.28 28.13 31.73
CA ILE A 525 -14.92 28.22 31.20
C ILE A 525 -13.95 28.51 32.36
N PRO A 526 -12.85 27.74 32.53
CA PRO A 526 -11.85 27.99 33.57
C PRO A 526 -11.29 29.41 33.53
N GLU A 527 -11.15 30.05 34.69
CA GLU A 527 -10.79 31.48 34.80
C GLU A 527 -9.54 31.90 34.01
N LYS A 528 -8.49 31.06 34.00
CA LYS A 528 -7.25 31.31 33.26
C LYS A 528 -7.50 31.38 31.75
N GLU A 529 -8.25 30.42 31.21
CA GLU A 529 -8.61 30.38 29.79
C GLU A 529 -9.60 31.46 29.44
N GLN A 530 -10.59 31.70 30.31
CA GLN A 530 -11.56 32.77 30.17
C GLN A 530 -10.88 34.14 30.04
N SER A 531 -9.92 34.43 30.93
CA SER A 531 -9.16 35.68 30.91
C SER A 531 -8.33 35.82 29.62
N TRP A 532 -7.66 34.73 29.19
CA TRP A 532 -6.88 34.73 27.96
C TRP A 532 -7.75 34.90 26.71
N LEU A 533 -8.88 34.20 26.63
CA LEU A 533 -9.84 34.30 25.52
C LEU A 533 -10.42 35.71 25.43
N LYS A 534 -10.81 36.32 26.56
CA LYS A 534 -11.26 37.73 26.59
C LYS A 534 -10.21 38.70 26.06
N VAL A 535 -8.91 38.42 26.27
CA VAL A 535 -7.83 39.24 25.71
C VAL A 535 -7.66 39.03 24.22
N LYS A 536 -7.80 37.81 23.72
CA LYS A 536 -7.65 37.50 22.29
C LYS A 536 -8.87 37.87 21.45
N LEU A 537 -10.05 37.89 22.06
CA LEU A 537 -11.35 38.11 21.40
C LEU A 537 -12.00 39.45 21.81
N ARG A 538 -11.21 40.52 22.00
CA ARG A 538 -11.70 41.81 22.54
C ARG A 538 -12.72 42.54 21.65
N ASN A 539 -12.64 42.35 20.34
CA ASN A 539 -13.39 43.13 19.35
C ASN A 539 -14.26 42.22 18.46
N ILE A 540 -14.97 41.27 19.06
CA ILE A 540 -15.91 40.41 18.32
C ILE A 540 -17.09 41.25 17.81
N ASP A 541 -17.46 41.08 16.55
CA ASP A 541 -18.66 41.69 15.97
C ASP A 541 -19.92 41.20 16.69
N PRO A 542 -20.92 42.08 16.95
CA PRO A 542 -22.16 41.69 17.60
C PRO A 542 -22.83 40.44 17.01
N LEU A 543 -22.73 40.21 15.70
CA LEU A 543 -23.29 39.02 15.04
C LEU A 543 -22.66 37.71 15.55
N ASN A 544 -21.39 37.75 15.92
CA ASN A 544 -20.65 36.59 16.42
C ASN A 544 -20.72 36.48 17.96
N LEU A 545 -21.03 37.57 18.65
CA LEU A 545 -21.05 37.65 20.12
C LEU A 545 -21.98 36.62 20.77
N TYR A 546 -23.11 36.29 20.12
CA TYR A 546 -24.05 35.27 20.60
C TYR A 546 -23.38 33.91 20.82
N TYR A 547 -22.49 33.50 19.92
CA TYR A 547 -21.78 32.22 20.03
C TYR A 547 -20.75 32.21 21.16
N PHE A 548 -20.35 33.40 21.65
CA PHE A 548 -19.46 33.57 22.80
C PHE A 548 -20.21 33.99 24.08
N ARG A 549 -21.51 33.74 24.17
CA ARG A 549 -22.33 34.14 25.34
C ARG A 549 -21.85 33.56 26.67
N GLN A 550 -21.30 32.34 26.69
CA GLN A 550 -20.69 31.75 27.89
C GLN A 550 -19.46 32.54 28.37
N LEU A 551 -18.76 33.23 27.45
CA LEU A 551 -17.57 34.03 27.76
C LEU A 551 -17.92 35.44 28.24
N TRP A 552 -18.88 36.09 27.57
CA TRP A 552 -19.17 37.52 27.76
C TRP A 552 -20.49 37.85 28.47
N ASN A 553 -21.42 36.89 28.57
CA ASN A 553 -22.77 37.09 29.09
C ASN A 553 -23.45 38.38 28.56
N PRO A 554 -23.60 38.51 27.23
CA PRO A 554 -24.18 39.71 26.62
C PRO A 554 -25.64 39.90 27.05
N PRO A 555 -26.15 41.15 27.06
CA PRO A 555 -27.56 41.41 27.34
C PRO A 555 -28.46 40.85 26.23
N GLY A 556 -29.57 40.21 26.61
CA GLY A 556 -30.54 39.59 25.70
C GLY A 556 -30.61 38.07 25.85
N ASP A 557 -31.82 37.50 25.78
CA ASP A 557 -32.07 36.08 25.98
C ASP A 557 -32.09 35.30 24.65
N THR A 558 -32.29 36.00 23.54
CA THR A 558 -32.41 35.41 22.20
C THR A 558 -31.29 35.86 21.26
N PHE A 559 -31.12 35.16 20.13
CA PHE A 559 -30.10 35.52 19.14
C PHE A 559 -30.33 36.94 18.62
N LEU A 560 -31.56 37.27 18.25
CA LEU A 560 -31.89 38.59 17.72
C LEU A 560 -31.70 39.70 18.77
N GLU A 561 -32.02 39.47 20.04
CA GLU A 561 -31.79 40.46 21.11
C GLU A 561 -30.30 40.73 21.31
N VAL A 562 -29.46 39.69 21.32
CA VAL A 562 -28.01 39.83 21.50
C VAL A 562 -27.38 40.61 20.35
N ILE A 563 -27.74 40.32 19.10
CA ILE A 563 -27.13 40.98 17.93
C ILE A 563 -27.66 42.41 17.70
N THR A 564 -28.90 42.71 18.12
CA THR A 564 -29.51 44.04 17.90
C THR A 564 -29.48 44.96 19.13
N GLY A 565 -29.23 44.39 20.31
CA GLY A 565 -29.29 45.09 21.59
C GLY A 565 -30.69 45.58 21.99
N VAL A 566 -31.75 45.05 21.36
CA VAL A 566 -33.13 45.48 21.61
C VAL A 566 -33.98 44.30 22.02
N HIS A 567 -34.69 44.46 23.16
CA HIS A 567 -35.65 43.48 23.65
C HIS A 567 -36.87 43.37 22.74
N ILE A 568 -37.30 42.14 22.48
CA ILE A 568 -38.39 41.84 21.57
C ILE A 568 -39.72 41.88 22.33
N HIS A 569 -40.62 42.78 21.94
CA HIS A 569 -41.96 42.89 22.52
C HIS A 569 -43.00 43.30 21.47
N LYS A 570 -44.29 43.05 21.76
CA LYS A 570 -45.40 43.23 20.79
C LYS A 570 -45.61 44.66 20.30
N GLU A 571 -45.15 45.65 21.08
CA GLU A 571 -45.34 47.07 20.82
C GLU A 571 -44.11 47.73 20.14
N MET A 572 -43.12 46.94 19.72
CA MET A 572 -41.94 47.49 19.07
C MET A 572 -42.27 48.07 17.69
N ASP A 573 -41.51 49.08 17.28
CA ASP A 573 -41.62 49.70 15.97
C ASP A 573 -41.21 48.68 14.88
N VAL A 574 -42.21 48.24 14.11
CA VAL A 574 -42.05 47.23 13.05
C VAL A 574 -41.20 47.78 11.90
N GLU A 575 -41.31 49.07 11.56
CA GLU A 575 -40.51 49.67 10.49
C GLU A 575 -39.03 49.70 10.89
N GLN A 576 -38.77 50.10 12.14
CA GLN A 576 -37.40 50.10 12.68
C GLN A 576 -36.84 48.68 12.79
N LEU A 577 -37.66 47.69 13.17
CA LEU A 577 -37.27 46.28 13.19
C LEU A 577 -36.92 45.79 11.78
N THR A 578 -37.78 46.01 10.80
CA THR A 578 -37.57 45.63 9.39
C THR A 578 -36.28 46.24 8.84
N ALA A 579 -36.01 47.52 9.12
CA ALA A 579 -34.79 48.20 8.70
C ALA A 579 -33.51 47.67 9.38
N ARG A 580 -33.61 47.10 10.58
CA ARG A 580 -32.48 46.40 11.24
C ARG A 580 -32.30 45.00 10.67
N LEU A 581 -33.40 44.27 10.47
CA LEU A 581 -33.37 42.93 9.89
C LEU A 581 -32.78 42.94 8.49
N SER A 582 -33.05 43.94 7.65
CA SER A 582 -32.44 44.03 6.31
C SER A 582 -30.90 44.10 6.36
N LYS A 583 -30.33 44.66 7.43
CA LYS A 583 -28.87 44.69 7.64
C LYS A 583 -28.31 43.39 8.20
N VAL A 584 -29.09 42.67 8.99
CA VAL A 584 -28.68 41.42 9.65
C VAL A 584 -28.80 40.24 8.68
N LEU A 585 -29.96 40.12 8.01
CA LEU A 585 -30.30 38.98 7.15
C LEU A 585 -29.31 38.79 5.99
N CYS A 586 -28.78 39.89 5.46
CA CYS A 586 -27.78 39.85 4.38
C CYS A 586 -26.42 39.37 4.84
N SER A 587 -26.22 39.11 6.13
CA SER A 587 -24.96 38.68 6.74
C SER A 587 -25.13 37.41 7.58
N THR A 588 -26.23 36.66 7.45
CA THR A 588 -26.55 35.51 8.32
C THR A 588 -26.71 34.19 7.56
N THR A 589 -26.44 33.07 8.22
CA THR A 589 -26.65 31.70 7.69
C THR A 589 -28.13 31.32 7.65
N PRO A 590 -28.53 30.25 6.93
CA PRO A 590 -29.92 29.77 6.94
C PRO A 590 -30.39 29.35 8.35
N GLU A 591 -29.53 28.78 9.19
CA GLU A 591 -29.86 28.43 10.57
C GLU A 591 -30.13 29.66 11.43
N GLU A 592 -29.38 30.74 11.22
CA GLU A 592 -29.61 32.01 11.89
C GLU A 592 -30.92 32.67 11.43
N TRP A 593 -31.29 32.60 10.14
CA TRP A 593 -32.61 33.03 9.66
C TRP A 593 -33.74 32.27 10.38
N ASN A 594 -33.58 30.95 10.56
CA ASN A 594 -34.50 30.14 11.33
C ASN A 594 -34.58 30.56 12.80
N GLN A 595 -33.45 30.94 13.41
CA GLN A 595 -33.42 31.40 14.79
C GLN A 595 -34.10 32.77 14.94
N ILE A 596 -33.82 33.72 14.06
CA ILE A 596 -34.48 35.04 14.02
C ILE A 596 -36.00 34.87 13.91
N TRP A 597 -36.47 33.95 13.05
CA TRP A 597 -37.90 33.67 12.94
C TRP A 597 -38.50 33.14 14.25
N LYS A 598 -37.78 32.25 14.96
CA LYS A 598 -38.21 31.74 16.26
C LYS A 598 -38.27 32.84 17.32
N ASP A 599 -37.29 33.73 17.33
CA ASP A 599 -37.20 34.84 18.28
C ASP A 599 -38.36 35.84 18.11
N LEU A 600 -38.87 35.99 16.87
CA LEU A 600 -39.97 36.88 16.53
C LEU A 600 -41.37 36.22 16.56
N LYS A 601 -41.50 35.02 17.14
CA LYS A 601 -42.80 34.31 17.27
C LYS A 601 -43.86 35.04 18.10
N ILE A 602 -43.49 36.16 18.75
CA ILE A 602 -44.45 37.05 19.39
C ILE A 602 -45.45 37.67 18.40
N PHE A 603 -45.09 37.75 17.11
CA PHE A 603 -45.94 38.20 16.02
C PHE A 603 -46.71 37.05 15.36
N THR A 604 -47.83 37.37 14.71
CA THR A 604 -48.57 36.36 13.93
C THR A 604 -47.75 35.92 12.71
N LYS A 605 -47.94 34.67 12.25
CA LYS A 605 -47.20 34.12 11.10
C LYS A 605 -47.23 35.04 9.86
N ARG A 606 -48.40 35.62 9.56
CA ARG A 606 -48.59 36.54 8.43
C ARG A 606 -47.82 37.85 8.61
N HIS A 607 -47.84 38.41 9.82
CA HIS A 607 -47.11 39.64 10.11
C HIS A 607 -45.59 39.41 10.08
N LEU A 608 -45.12 38.29 10.65
CA LEU A 608 -43.72 37.88 10.60
C LEU A 608 -43.23 37.66 9.16
N TYR A 609 -44.02 36.99 8.33
CA TYR A 609 -43.72 36.82 6.92
C TYR A 609 -43.59 38.16 6.18
N ASN A 610 -44.47 39.13 6.47
CA ASN A 610 -44.38 40.48 5.92
C ASN A 610 -43.10 41.21 6.34
N ILE A 611 -42.70 41.10 7.62
CA ILE A 611 -41.45 41.70 8.12
C ILE A 611 -40.24 41.16 7.35
N PHE A 612 -40.15 39.83 7.18
CA PHE A 612 -39.08 39.22 6.39
C PHE A 612 -39.13 39.63 4.92
N HIS A 613 -40.32 39.67 4.32
CA HIS A 613 -40.49 40.12 2.94
C HIS A 613 -40.02 41.56 2.74
N GLU A 614 -40.44 42.47 3.61
CA GLU A 614 -40.04 43.88 3.53
C GLU A 614 -38.54 44.06 3.78
N ALA A 615 -37.95 43.29 4.69
CA ALA A 615 -36.51 43.32 4.92
C ALA A 615 -35.73 42.88 3.67
N VAL A 616 -36.17 41.79 3.00
CA VAL A 616 -35.59 41.33 1.73
C VAL A 616 -35.82 42.32 0.60
N LEU A 617 -37.00 42.97 0.56
CA LEU A 617 -37.30 44.04 -0.39
C LEU A 617 -36.33 45.22 -0.23
N LEU A 618 -36.03 45.63 1.00
CA LEU A 618 -35.02 46.67 1.27
C LEU A 618 -33.62 46.25 0.80
N ILE A 619 -33.25 44.96 0.92
CA ILE A 619 -31.99 44.43 0.39
C ILE A 619 -31.99 44.52 -1.14
N ALA A 620 -33.07 44.13 -1.81
CA ALA A 620 -33.21 44.24 -3.27
C ALA A 620 -33.17 45.70 -3.76
N MET A 621 -33.79 46.63 -3.02
CA MET A 621 -33.71 48.06 -3.29
C MET A 621 -32.29 48.62 -3.12
N ALA A 622 -31.52 48.11 -2.16
CA ALA A 622 -30.13 48.51 -1.96
C ALA A 622 -29.22 47.96 -3.06
N GLU A 623 -29.40 46.69 -3.44
CA GLU A 623 -28.66 46.02 -4.51
C GLU A 623 -28.91 46.72 -5.86
N SER A 624 -30.17 46.94 -6.24
CA SER A 624 -30.51 47.59 -7.52
C SER A 624 -29.92 49.00 -7.70
N LYS A 625 -29.55 49.68 -6.60
CA LYS A 625 -28.86 50.98 -6.64
C LYS A 625 -27.34 50.89 -6.69
N HIS A 626 -26.77 49.76 -6.28
CA HIS A 626 -25.33 49.57 -6.06
C HIS A 626 -24.83 48.21 -6.59
N ARG A 627 -25.39 47.75 -7.71
CA ARG A 627 -25.15 46.41 -8.26
C ARG A 627 -23.68 46.15 -8.58
N THR A 628 -23.22 45.00 -8.11
CA THR A 628 -21.93 44.34 -8.33
C THR A 628 -22.18 42.82 -8.33
N ASP A 629 -21.23 42.03 -8.79
CA ASP A 629 -21.37 40.56 -8.79
C ASP A 629 -21.53 40.01 -7.37
N GLU A 630 -20.85 40.60 -6.38
CA GLU A 630 -20.96 40.24 -4.97
C GLU A 630 -22.33 40.60 -4.40
N THR A 631 -22.81 41.82 -4.63
CA THR A 631 -24.12 42.24 -4.09
C THR A 631 -25.26 41.46 -4.72
N TRP A 632 -25.17 41.16 -6.02
CA TRP A 632 -26.14 40.34 -6.73
C TRP A 632 -26.15 38.91 -6.19
N SER A 633 -24.98 38.30 -6.02
CA SER A 633 -24.83 36.96 -5.43
C SER A 633 -25.38 36.91 -4.00
N CYS A 634 -25.16 37.97 -3.21
CA CYS A 634 -25.71 38.09 -1.86
C CYS A 634 -27.25 38.17 -1.87
N LEU A 635 -27.83 38.91 -2.82
CA LEU A 635 -29.28 39.01 -2.98
C LEU A 635 -29.88 37.65 -3.38
N MET A 636 -29.26 36.93 -4.32
CA MET A 636 -29.69 35.59 -4.71
C MET A 636 -29.67 34.62 -3.52
N TYR A 637 -28.62 34.68 -2.69
CA TYR A 637 -28.55 33.93 -1.44
C TYR A 637 -29.68 34.30 -0.47
N CYS A 638 -30.01 35.59 -0.33
CA CYS A 638 -31.13 36.03 0.51
C CYS A 638 -32.48 35.54 -0.03
N PHE A 639 -32.64 35.48 -1.36
CA PHE A 639 -33.84 34.91 -1.99
C PHE A 639 -33.96 33.41 -1.73
N ASP A 640 -32.88 32.63 -1.88
CA ASP A 640 -32.88 31.21 -1.54
C ASP A 640 -33.37 31.00 -0.10
N ASN A 641 -32.81 31.74 0.85
CA ASN A 641 -33.21 31.67 2.25
C ASN A 641 -34.67 32.09 2.47
N PHE A 642 -35.11 33.18 1.83
CA PHE A 642 -36.50 33.64 1.96
C PHE A 642 -37.50 32.61 1.41
N ILE A 643 -37.19 32.01 0.27
CA ILE A 643 -38.00 30.96 -0.35
C ILE A 643 -38.08 29.74 0.57
N GLU A 644 -36.95 29.31 1.11
CA GLU A 644 -36.92 28.18 2.05
C GLU A 644 -37.69 28.49 3.35
N MET A 645 -37.58 29.71 3.88
CA MET A 645 -38.36 30.16 5.03
C MET A 645 -39.86 30.20 4.74
N SER A 646 -40.25 30.63 3.53
CA SER A 646 -41.64 30.63 3.07
C SER A 646 -42.21 29.22 3.08
N ARG A 647 -41.44 28.25 2.58
CA ARG A 647 -41.80 26.83 2.53
C ARG A 647 -41.91 26.21 3.91
N CYS A 648 -40.91 26.44 4.78
CA CYS A 648 -40.78 25.72 6.05
C CYS A 648 -41.61 26.30 7.19
N HIS A 649 -41.87 27.61 7.21
CA HIS A 649 -42.53 28.26 8.35
C HIS A 649 -43.87 28.92 8.04
N TYR A 650 -44.03 29.45 6.82
CA TYR A 650 -45.23 30.19 6.44
C TYR A 650 -46.30 29.28 5.82
N LEU A 651 -45.93 28.53 4.77
CA LEU A 651 -46.81 27.55 4.15
C LEU A 651 -46.95 26.32 5.07
N ASN A 652 -48.19 25.95 5.38
CA ASN A 652 -48.48 24.69 6.08
C ASN A 652 -48.83 23.61 5.05
N LYS A 653 -48.76 22.31 5.42
CA LYS A 653 -49.18 21.20 4.54
C LYS A 653 -50.63 21.33 4.03
N GLU A 654 -51.53 21.86 4.85
CA GLU A 654 -52.90 22.23 4.46
C GLU A 654 -52.94 23.70 4.03
N MET A 655 -52.38 24.00 2.85
CA MET A 655 -52.20 25.38 2.38
C MET A 655 -53.54 26.16 2.30
N ASP A 656 -53.66 27.24 3.09
CA ASP A 656 -54.76 28.20 2.96
C ASP A 656 -54.58 29.02 1.66
N GLU A 657 -55.68 29.28 0.95
CA GLU A 657 -55.68 30.06 -0.30
C GLU A 657 -55.12 31.46 -0.09
N ASN A 658 -55.36 32.07 1.07
CA ASN A 658 -54.78 33.38 1.38
C ASN A 658 -53.25 33.31 1.57
N GLN A 659 -52.72 32.22 2.12
CA GLN A 659 -51.28 32.04 2.28
C GLN A 659 -50.59 31.86 0.93
N THR A 660 -51.15 31.03 0.05
CA THR A 660 -50.64 30.86 -1.32
C THR A 660 -50.68 32.18 -2.08
N LYS A 661 -51.77 32.95 -1.94
CA LYS A 661 -51.90 34.27 -2.55
C LYS A 661 -50.86 35.25 -2.03
N ASP A 662 -50.68 35.34 -0.72
CA ASP A 662 -49.69 36.20 -0.09
C ASP A 662 -48.28 35.87 -0.61
N VAL A 663 -47.90 34.58 -0.67
CA VAL A 663 -46.58 34.15 -1.19
C VAL A 663 -46.38 34.58 -2.63
N VAL A 664 -47.34 34.31 -3.51
CA VAL A 664 -47.25 34.70 -4.93
C VAL A 664 -47.18 36.21 -5.09
N GLU A 665 -48.01 36.99 -4.40
CA GLU A 665 -47.95 38.45 -4.45
C GLU A 665 -46.60 38.98 -3.96
N LYS A 666 -46.05 38.41 -2.89
CA LYS A 666 -44.74 38.80 -2.36
C LYS A 666 -43.60 38.49 -3.32
N ILE A 667 -43.62 37.34 -3.99
CA ILE A 667 -42.61 36.98 -5.01
C ILE A 667 -42.68 37.92 -6.20
N ILE A 668 -43.90 38.23 -6.69
CA ILE A 668 -44.09 39.20 -7.78
C ILE A 668 -43.54 40.57 -7.37
N LEU A 669 -43.73 41.00 -6.13
CA LEU A 669 -43.14 42.25 -5.65
C LEU A 669 -41.61 42.23 -5.65
N LEU A 670 -40.97 41.10 -5.36
CA LEU A 670 -39.50 40.97 -5.42
C LEU A 670 -38.99 40.94 -6.85
N GLU A 671 -39.67 40.22 -7.74
CA GLU A 671 -39.38 40.16 -9.18
C GLU A 671 -39.28 41.56 -9.80
N ASN A 672 -40.17 42.46 -9.40
CA ASN A 672 -40.20 43.84 -9.88
C ASN A 672 -38.93 44.66 -9.61
N PHE A 673 -38.02 44.18 -8.75
CA PHE A 673 -36.72 44.81 -8.46
C PHE A 673 -35.55 44.09 -9.12
N VAL A 674 -35.81 42.99 -9.85
CA VAL A 674 -34.82 42.25 -10.63
C VAL A 674 -34.86 42.75 -12.08
N ASN A 675 -33.98 43.69 -12.42
CA ASN A 675 -33.95 44.30 -13.75
C ASN A 675 -33.17 43.45 -14.79
N GLU A 676 -32.19 42.67 -14.35
CA GLU A 676 -31.28 41.86 -15.17
C GLU A 676 -31.13 40.45 -14.56
N ASP A 677 -30.80 39.44 -15.39
CA ASP A 677 -30.64 38.03 -14.98
C ASP A 677 -31.88 37.40 -14.32
N ILE A 678 -33.05 37.78 -14.82
CA ILE A 678 -34.33 37.26 -14.36
C ILE A 678 -34.44 35.74 -14.46
N ASP A 679 -33.75 35.09 -15.39
CA ASP A 679 -33.70 33.63 -15.50
C ASP A 679 -33.08 32.99 -14.25
N VAL A 680 -32.05 33.61 -13.67
CA VAL A 680 -31.41 33.16 -12.43
C VAL A 680 -32.39 33.26 -11.28
N PHE A 681 -33.05 34.42 -11.11
CA PHE A 681 -34.11 34.59 -10.10
C PHE A 681 -35.26 33.59 -10.29
N SER A 682 -35.71 33.41 -11.53
CA SER A 682 -36.78 32.47 -11.89
C SER A 682 -36.44 31.04 -11.46
N SER A 683 -35.19 30.62 -11.66
CA SER A 683 -34.71 29.31 -11.23
C SER A 683 -34.72 29.14 -9.70
N LYS A 684 -34.43 30.20 -8.94
CA LYS A 684 -34.42 30.17 -7.46
C LYS A 684 -35.81 30.08 -6.85
N VAL A 685 -36.80 30.73 -7.47
CA VAL A 685 -38.18 30.70 -6.96
C VAL A 685 -38.98 29.50 -7.46
N LEU A 686 -38.56 28.84 -8.55
CA LEU A 686 -39.25 27.68 -9.11
C LEU A 686 -39.63 26.61 -8.06
N PRO A 687 -38.74 26.22 -7.11
CA PRO A 687 -39.07 25.21 -6.10
C PRO A 687 -40.30 25.53 -5.25
N ILE A 688 -40.59 26.81 -4.96
CA ILE A 688 -41.78 27.18 -4.17
C ILE A 688 -43.06 27.02 -5.00
N PHE A 689 -43.00 27.33 -6.29
CA PHE A 689 -44.14 27.14 -7.19
C PHE A 689 -44.41 25.65 -7.43
N THR A 690 -43.36 24.85 -7.61
CA THR A 690 -43.49 23.38 -7.66
C THR A 690 -44.10 22.84 -6.38
N TYR A 691 -43.60 23.26 -5.21
CA TYR A 691 -44.16 22.86 -3.92
C TYR A 691 -45.65 23.24 -3.79
N MET A 692 -46.04 24.45 -4.19
CA MET A 692 -47.44 24.85 -4.17
C MET A 692 -48.30 24.00 -5.13
N ALA A 693 -47.77 23.67 -6.32
CA ALA A 693 -48.52 22.96 -7.37
C ALA A 693 -48.78 21.49 -7.00
N GLU A 694 -47.82 20.86 -6.31
CA GLU A 694 -47.97 19.50 -5.79
C GLU A 694 -49.05 19.39 -4.69
N ASN A 695 -49.27 20.48 -3.94
CA ASN A 695 -50.14 20.44 -2.75
C ASN A 695 -51.55 21.03 -3.01
N LYS A 696 -51.73 21.91 -4.00
CA LYS A 696 -53.04 22.51 -4.34
C LYS A 696 -53.04 23.08 -5.76
N ASP A 697 -54.15 22.95 -6.48
CA ASP A 697 -54.33 23.71 -7.72
C ASP A 697 -54.56 25.19 -7.40
N TYR A 698 -53.65 26.04 -7.86
CA TYR A 698 -53.71 27.50 -7.73
C TYR A 698 -53.66 28.23 -9.08
N SER A 699 -53.96 27.53 -10.18
CA SER A 699 -53.96 28.08 -11.55
C SER A 699 -54.90 29.29 -11.72
N SER A 700 -56.09 29.25 -11.12
CA SER A 700 -57.06 30.35 -11.13
C SER A 700 -56.50 31.62 -10.45
N MET A 701 -55.82 31.44 -9.32
CA MET A 701 -55.17 32.51 -8.58
C MET A 701 -53.98 33.08 -9.36
N TRP A 702 -53.14 32.22 -9.95
CA TRP A 702 -52.02 32.63 -10.80
C TRP A 702 -52.51 33.49 -11.97
N ASN A 703 -53.55 33.05 -12.68
CA ASN A 703 -54.16 33.81 -13.76
C ASN A 703 -54.66 35.19 -13.29
N SER A 704 -55.18 35.27 -12.06
CA SER A 704 -55.63 36.54 -11.47
C SER A 704 -54.49 37.49 -11.10
N LEU A 705 -53.27 36.98 -10.85
CA LEU A 705 -52.12 37.78 -10.41
C LEU A 705 -51.09 38.04 -11.50
N ASN A 706 -51.10 37.26 -12.59
CA ASN A 706 -50.14 37.34 -13.68
C ASN A 706 -50.07 38.76 -14.30
N HIS A 707 -51.18 39.49 -14.32
CA HIS A 707 -51.21 40.89 -14.81
C HIS A 707 -50.37 41.87 -13.98
N LYS A 708 -49.95 41.51 -12.75
CA LYS A 708 -49.10 42.33 -11.88
C LYS A 708 -47.60 42.13 -12.14
N ILE A 709 -47.23 41.13 -12.94
CA ILE A 709 -45.84 40.81 -13.27
C ILE A 709 -45.35 41.80 -14.34
N LYS A 710 -44.21 42.46 -14.10
CA LYS A 710 -43.64 43.39 -15.09
C LYS A 710 -42.79 42.66 -16.11
N ASN A 711 -42.01 41.65 -15.71
CA ASN A 711 -41.14 40.93 -16.62
C ASN A 711 -41.86 39.76 -17.29
N LYS A 712 -42.08 39.88 -18.60
CA LYS A 712 -42.72 38.83 -19.40
C LYS A 712 -41.92 37.51 -19.39
N THR A 713 -40.59 37.57 -19.35
CA THR A 713 -39.75 36.36 -19.35
C THR A 713 -39.93 35.53 -18.08
N PHE A 714 -40.10 36.17 -16.91
CA PHE A 714 -40.43 35.50 -15.66
C PHE A 714 -41.78 34.78 -15.74
N SER A 715 -42.82 35.48 -16.24
CA SER A 715 -44.14 34.89 -16.44
C SER A 715 -44.10 33.69 -17.40
N ASP A 716 -43.45 33.85 -18.55
CA ASP A 716 -43.29 32.78 -19.55
C ASP A 716 -42.51 31.58 -18.97
N PHE A 717 -41.47 31.82 -18.15
CA PHE A 717 -40.69 30.78 -17.49
C PHE A 717 -41.54 29.94 -16.52
N ILE A 718 -42.29 30.60 -15.61
CA ILE A 718 -43.14 29.91 -14.64
C ILE A 718 -44.29 29.18 -15.34
N ASN A 719 -44.93 29.81 -16.34
CA ASN A 719 -45.97 29.18 -17.14
C ASN A 719 -45.46 27.92 -17.82
N LYS A 720 -44.27 27.96 -18.43
CA LYS A 720 -43.68 26.80 -19.10
C LYS A 720 -43.40 25.62 -18.15
N HIS A 721 -42.85 25.89 -16.97
CA HIS A 721 -42.38 24.82 -16.07
C HIS A 721 -43.42 24.31 -15.08
N ILE A 722 -44.42 25.12 -14.73
CA ILE A 722 -45.42 24.77 -13.72
C ILE A 722 -46.80 24.50 -14.34
N PHE A 723 -47.20 25.32 -15.31
CA PHE A 723 -48.55 25.26 -15.92
C PHE A 723 -48.54 24.71 -17.36
N GLY A 724 -47.35 24.43 -17.91
CA GLY A 724 -47.14 24.02 -19.30
C GLY A 724 -47.38 22.54 -19.58
N PHE A 725 -47.89 21.78 -18.61
CA PHE A 725 -48.42 20.44 -18.80
C PHE A 725 -49.95 20.48 -18.81
N HIS A 726 -50.51 21.04 -19.89
CA HIS A 726 -51.84 20.69 -20.39
C HIS A 726 -51.82 20.58 -21.90
#